data_AF-A0A165N8I4-F1
#
_entry.id   AF-A0A165N8I4-F1
#
_cell.length_a   1.000
_cell.length_b   1.000
_cell.length_c   1.000
_cell.angle_alpha   90.00
_cell.angle_beta   90.00
_cell.angle_gamma   90.00
#
_symmetry.space_group_name_H-M   'P 1'
#
loop_
_entity.id
_entity.type
_entity.pdbx_description
1 polymer ?
#
loop_
_entity_poly.entity_id
_entity_poly.type
_entity_poly.pdbx_seq_one_letter_code
_entity_poly.pdbx_strand_id
1 'polypeptide(L)'
;MSGATIVVAIPALLEIWAKTAASLEYLSTTALVVFSGGSLSAKAGDMLLSKGVKFSAAYGGTEFGVPSHLFDMFPDNKATRVPRDPKDWPWMRLSDRMDVRWVDQGDGTYELQMLAGISIFGTNEKHQLSVENLPDAKGHATFDLWEKHPTIEGLWRIVGRKDDVLVLTSGEKTVPIHMEGRILYSSMVQGSLLFGQGSNQVGVITEPSAEHAIDPKDETALAEFRNKLWPILEEANKDAPTFSRLFKEMILVSDLAKPLPRAAKGTVMRNATIATYAKRSMHSVESSLKSDVIDAPVNWTTSGLTMWLQKHAEQINKGKKVHPETDLFEQGFDSLSAMFLRNQIIGALRSRLSTDSSAKQALDGLTQDIGYVNPTLQHLASAVVNLLSPGAPNGLCVGVSAKTISAMINKYSANFPRASSGNTHRAGPVVLLTSSTGSLGSYILYNMLKDSRVARVYAFNRKSSHRSSFDGQKAAFEDKGLSIDLLSTTKVVFLEGDANADSFDLPVELYSEVHSSVTHIIHSAWRLDFNLGLLSFEPNIRATRQLVDFALTSKAGTGLKFIFTSSISVARSWKASDEPYPKEVVNDQNTAVGTRLGGYGEGKYAVEQILAKAAERGLNIKSSLTLGCMPDARDLVSWIPVDTVASAIMDVAFSNAEVLLALNVAHPRPIEWSVMVKNIASALASDGSLPLPPVPFREWVRKLEKQDTTTKEDFETVPAIALLDFFRRITDTVESANVEEENFEAVSIVRFTTNKLCSFGKIVSQVDSLGVQDARRWVAYWKGIGFM
;
A
#
# COMPACT_ATOMS: atom_id res chain seq x y z
N MET A 1 -20.42 10.52 -54.09
CA MET A 1 -19.82 10.84 -52.77
C MET A 1 -20.19 12.27 -52.41
N SER A 2 -20.11 12.67 -51.14
CA SER A 2 -20.63 13.96 -50.65
C SER A 2 -19.77 15.19 -51.02
N GLY A 3 -18.53 14.99 -51.48
CA GLY A 3 -17.57 16.08 -51.69
C GLY A 3 -16.98 16.66 -50.40
N ALA A 4 -17.31 16.08 -49.24
CA ALA A 4 -16.80 16.53 -47.95
C ALA A 4 -15.29 16.25 -47.81
N THR A 5 -14.50 17.31 -47.62
CA THR A 5 -13.04 17.22 -47.41
C THR A 5 -12.64 17.09 -45.95
N ILE A 6 -13.53 17.39 -45.01
CA ILE A 6 -13.32 17.21 -43.56
C ILE A 6 -14.45 16.35 -43.01
N VAL A 7 -14.11 15.40 -42.14
CA VAL A 7 -15.07 14.55 -41.41
C VAL A 7 -14.94 14.83 -39.91
N VAL A 8 -16.05 15.01 -39.22
CA VAL A 8 -16.09 15.10 -37.75
C VAL A 8 -16.98 13.97 -37.23
N ALA A 9 -16.46 13.16 -36.31
CA ALA A 9 -17.12 11.94 -35.83
C ALA A 9 -16.93 11.71 -34.32
N ILE A 10 -17.74 10.84 -33.74
CA ILE A 10 -17.46 10.24 -32.42
C ILE A 10 -16.52 9.04 -32.58
N PRO A 11 -15.67 8.71 -31.59
CA PRO A 11 -14.76 7.56 -31.67
C PRO A 11 -15.45 6.26 -32.07
N ALA A 12 -16.65 5.98 -31.55
CA ALA A 12 -17.40 4.77 -31.85
C ALA A 12 -17.71 4.58 -33.36
N LEU A 13 -17.80 5.66 -34.15
CA LEU A 13 -17.93 5.56 -35.60
C LEU A 13 -16.58 5.25 -36.28
N LEU A 14 -15.48 5.86 -35.80
CA LEU A 14 -14.14 5.54 -36.28
C LEU A 14 -13.73 4.09 -35.94
N GLU A 15 -14.13 3.57 -34.77
CA GLU A 15 -13.95 2.17 -34.37
C GLU A 15 -14.65 1.18 -35.30
N ILE A 16 -15.77 1.57 -35.91
CA ILE A 16 -16.48 0.78 -36.92
C ILE A 16 -15.80 0.94 -38.28
N TRP A 17 -15.51 2.18 -38.70
CA TRP A 17 -14.92 2.47 -40.01
C TRP A 17 -13.48 1.97 -40.16
N ALA A 18 -12.71 1.89 -39.06
CA ALA A 18 -11.38 1.28 -39.05
C ALA A 18 -11.40 -0.24 -39.31
N LYS A 19 -12.56 -0.89 -39.21
CA LYS A 19 -12.75 -2.33 -39.47
C LYS A 19 -13.14 -2.61 -40.93
N THR A 20 -13.42 -1.59 -41.75
CA THR A 20 -13.90 -1.75 -43.14
C THR A 20 -13.00 -1.05 -44.18
N ALA A 21 -12.47 -1.83 -45.13
CA ALA A 21 -11.50 -1.36 -46.13
C ALA A 21 -11.99 -0.16 -46.96
N ALA A 22 -13.24 -0.19 -47.45
CA ALA A 22 -13.82 0.91 -48.22
C ALA A 22 -13.99 2.21 -47.40
N SER A 23 -14.16 2.09 -46.07
CA SER A 23 -14.23 3.24 -45.18
C SER A 23 -12.84 3.84 -44.94
N LEU A 24 -11.83 2.99 -44.73
CA LEU A 24 -10.42 3.42 -44.67
C LEU A 24 -9.95 4.10 -45.96
N GLU A 25 -10.33 3.56 -47.11
CA GLU A 25 -10.05 4.13 -48.44
C GLU A 25 -10.74 5.49 -48.63
N TYR A 26 -12.00 5.65 -48.22
CA TYR A 26 -12.65 6.96 -48.26
C TYR A 26 -11.98 7.96 -47.31
N LEU A 27 -11.70 7.57 -46.06
CA LEU A 27 -11.11 8.44 -45.05
C LEU A 27 -9.71 8.93 -45.44
N SER A 28 -8.89 8.14 -46.14
CA SER A 28 -7.56 8.57 -46.59
C SER A 28 -7.60 9.61 -47.73
N THR A 29 -8.73 9.76 -48.43
CA THR A 29 -8.95 10.87 -49.39
C THR A 29 -9.34 12.19 -48.72
N THR A 30 -9.69 12.18 -47.42
CA THR A 30 -10.07 13.39 -46.69
C THR A 30 -8.85 14.23 -46.30
N ALA A 31 -9.02 15.55 -46.21
CA ALA A 31 -7.99 16.47 -45.75
C ALA A 31 -7.76 16.37 -44.23
N LEU A 32 -8.82 16.14 -43.45
CA LEU A 32 -8.76 15.95 -42.00
C LEU A 32 -9.98 15.15 -41.48
N VAL A 33 -9.74 14.21 -40.57
CA VAL A 33 -10.75 13.54 -39.74
C VAL A 33 -10.58 13.99 -38.29
N VAL A 34 -11.62 14.56 -37.69
CA VAL A 34 -11.60 15.02 -36.30
C VAL A 34 -12.50 14.11 -35.45
N PHE A 35 -12.02 13.68 -34.27
CA PHE A 35 -12.86 12.93 -33.33
C PHE A 35 -12.97 13.58 -31.95
N SER A 36 -14.15 13.50 -31.34
CA SER A 36 -14.45 14.15 -30.05
C SER A 36 -15.50 13.38 -29.25
N GLY A 37 -15.58 13.65 -27.94
CA GLY A 37 -16.56 13.05 -27.03
C GLY A 37 -16.17 11.69 -26.44
N GLY A 38 -14.89 11.31 -26.54
CA GLY A 38 -14.30 10.11 -25.94
C GLY A 38 -12.93 9.79 -26.53
N SER A 39 -12.25 8.79 -25.97
CA SER A 39 -10.99 8.26 -26.50
C SER A 39 -11.23 7.32 -27.68
N LEU A 40 -10.30 7.30 -28.64
CA LEU A 40 -10.19 6.27 -29.68
C LEU A 40 -9.21 5.19 -29.20
N SER A 41 -9.45 3.92 -29.52
CA SER A 41 -8.50 2.85 -29.17
C SER A 41 -7.19 3.01 -29.94
N ALA A 42 -6.08 2.57 -29.32
CA ALA A 42 -4.77 2.54 -29.98
C ALA A 42 -4.85 1.79 -31.32
N LYS A 43 -5.50 0.63 -31.32
CA LYS A 43 -5.64 -0.25 -32.50
C LYS A 43 -6.42 0.35 -33.66
N ALA A 44 -7.47 1.15 -33.39
CA ALA A 44 -8.17 1.90 -34.43
C ALA A 44 -7.35 3.08 -34.95
N GLY A 45 -6.67 3.82 -34.06
CA GLY A 45 -5.77 4.91 -34.44
C GLY A 45 -4.58 4.43 -35.29
N ASP A 46 -3.93 3.35 -34.88
CA ASP A 46 -2.84 2.70 -35.62
C ASP A 46 -3.31 2.21 -37.00
N MET A 47 -4.53 1.69 -37.11
CA MET A 47 -5.12 1.29 -38.39
C MET A 47 -5.34 2.49 -39.31
N LEU A 48 -5.93 3.59 -38.82
CA LEU A 48 -6.10 4.84 -39.57
C LEU A 48 -4.74 5.42 -40.02
N LEU A 49 -3.77 5.46 -39.11
CA LEU A 49 -2.41 5.91 -39.37
C LEU A 49 -1.71 5.05 -40.42
N SER A 50 -1.84 3.72 -40.36
CA SER A 50 -1.28 2.78 -41.36
C SER A 50 -1.84 2.94 -42.77
N LYS A 51 -3.00 3.63 -42.91
CA LYS A 51 -3.64 3.96 -44.18
C LYS A 51 -3.42 5.42 -44.61
N GLY A 52 -2.57 6.17 -43.90
CA GLY A 52 -2.27 7.56 -44.21
C GLY A 52 -3.43 8.52 -43.99
N VAL A 53 -4.46 8.12 -43.22
CA VAL A 53 -5.56 9.01 -42.84
C VAL A 53 -4.98 10.15 -42.00
N LYS A 54 -5.33 11.39 -42.32
CA LYS A 54 -4.97 12.56 -41.52
C LYS A 54 -6.04 12.76 -40.47
N PHE A 55 -5.74 12.43 -39.21
CA PHE A 55 -6.74 12.52 -38.14
C PHE A 55 -6.20 13.13 -36.84
N SER A 56 -7.09 13.72 -36.05
CA SER A 56 -6.78 14.32 -34.76
C SER A 56 -7.89 14.11 -33.74
N ALA A 57 -7.50 13.86 -32.49
CA ALA A 57 -8.35 14.08 -31.34
C ALA A 57 -8.76 15.56 -31.22
N ALA A 58 -9.92 15.81 -30.62
CA ALA A 58 -10.44 17.13 -30.28
C ALA A 58 -11.19 17.08 -28.95
N TYR A 59 -10.67 17.79 -27.96
CA TYR A 59 -11.30 18.04 -26.68
C TYR A 59 -12.20 19.29 -26.71
N GLY A 60 -13.33 19.21 -26.01
CA GLY A 60 -14.29 20.30 -25.81
C GLY A 60 -15.52 19.89 -24.99
N GLY A 61 -16.11 20.88 -24.30
CA GLY A 61 -17.29 20.73 -23.44
C GLY A 61 -18.37 21.77 -23.75
N THR A 62 -19.56 21.62 -23.17
CA THR A 62 -20.67 22.58 -23.29
C THR A 62 -20.40 23.86 -22.50
N GLU A 63 -19.54 23.74 -21.50
CA GLU A 63 -19.26 24.68 -20.43
C GLU A 63 -18.15 25.67 -20.83
N PHE A 64 -17.26 25.26 -21.74
CA PHE A 64 -16.07 26.02 -22.16
C PHE A 64 -15.80 26.01 -23.67
N GLY A 65 -16.60 25.30 -24.47
CA GLY A 65 -16.44 25.19 -25.93
C GLY A 65 -15.36 24.19 -26.35
N VAL A 66 -14.76 24.39 -27.53
CA VAL A 66 -13.71 23.54 -28.09
C VAL A 66 -12.36 24.27 -28.04
N PRO A 67 -11.55 24.09 -26.97
CA PRO A 67 -10.26 24.77 -26.81
C PRO A 67 -9.12 24.14 -27.63
N SER A 68 -9.37 23.06 -28.38
CA SER A 68 -8.34 22.27 -29.08
C SER A 68 -7.80 22.92 -30.36
N HIS A 69 -6.48 22.91 -30.55
CA HIS A 69 -5.81 23.47 -31.72
C HIS A 69 -5.66 22.44 -32.86
N LEU A 70 -6.77 22.19 -33.57
CA LEU A 70 -6.97 21.05 -34.50
C LEU A 70 -6.00 20.93 -35.69
N PHE A 71 -5.28 21.99 -36.06
CA PHE A 71 -4.48 22.06 -37.29
C PHE A 71 -2.97 22.03 -37.05
N ASP A 72 -2.50 21.65 -35.86
CA ASP A 72 -1.06 21.61 -35.52
C ASP A 72 -0.26 20.46 -36.19
N MET A 73 -0.94 19.56 -36.90
CA MET A 73 -0.33 18.45 -37.67
C MET A 73 0.05 18.82 -39.11
N PHE A 74 -0.20 20.06 -39.56
CA PHE A 74 0.07 20.51 -40.93
C PHE A 74 1.34 21.38 -40.99
N PRO A 75 2.38 21.02 -41.76
CA PRO A 75 3.64 21.77 -41.80
C PRO A 75 3.51 23.23 -42.24
N ASP A 76 2.54 23.54 -43.11
CA ASP A 76 2.31 24.90 -43.63
C ASP A 76 1.56 25.81 -42.64
N ASN A 77 1.21 25.32 -41.45
CA ASN A 77 0.52 26.11 -40.44
C ASN A 77 1.47 27.12 -39.80
N LYS A 78 1.13 28.41 -39.88
CA LYS A 78 1.93 29.55 -39.37
C LYS A 78 1.94 29.69 -37.84
N ALA A 79 1.70 28.62 -37.10
CA ALA A 79 1.78 28.59 -35.65
C ALA A 79 3.26 28.61 -35.20
N THR A 80 3.56 29.30 -34.09
CA THR A 80 4.93 29.53 -33.59
C THR A 80 5.52 28.33 -32.83
N ARG A 81 5.02 27.11 -33.06
CA ARG A 81 5.33 25.91 -32.27
C ARG A 81 5.61 24.70 -33.15
N VAL A 82 6.37 23.75 -32.60
CA VAL A 82 6.71 22.48 -33.26
C VAL A 82 5.43 21.77 -33.75
N PRO A 83 5.32 21.44 -35.05
CA PRO A 83 4.21 20.64 -35.58
C PRO A 83 4.12 19.27 -34.91
N ARG A 84 2.90 18.76 -34.75
CA ARG A 84 2.65 17.44 -34.17
C ARG A 84 2.81 16.35 -35.23
N ASP A 85 3.53 15.28 -34.90
CA ASP A 85 3.67 14.12 -35.78
C ASP A 85 2.32 13.37 -35.88
N PRO A 86 1.88 12.87 -37.04
CA PRO A 86 0.67 12.06 -37.16
C PRO A 86 0.59 10.85 -36.22
N LYS A 87 1.73 10.30 -35.76
CA LYS A 87 1.76 9.24 -34.73
C LYS A 87 1.27 9.72 -33.36
N ASP A 88 1.40 11.02 -33.07
CA ASP A 88 1.04 11.65 -31.81
C ASP A 88 -0.44 12.04 -31.76
N TRP A 89 -1.28 11.40 -32.60
CA TRP A 89 -2.73 11.62 -32.70
C TRP A 89 -3.54 11.62 -31.37
N PRO A 90 -3.17 10.91 -30.28
CA PRO A 90 -3.88 11.00 -29.01
C PRO A 90 -3.58 12.29 -28.23
N TRP A 91 -2.46 12.93 -28.52
CA TRP A 91 -1.99 14.13 -27.83
C TRP A 91 -2.55 15.37 -28.53
N MET A 92 -3.03 16.31 -27.73
CA MET A 92 -3.68 17.54 -28.16
C MET A 92 -2.94 18.76 -27.61
N ARG A 93 -2.96 19.85 -28.37
CA ARG A 93 -2.52 21.17 -27.93
C ARG A 93 -3.75 22.03 -27.65
N LEU A 94 -3.82 22.65 -26.47
CA LEU A 94 -4.84 23.66 -26.18
C LEU A 94 -4.47 24.98 -26.86
N SER A 95 -5.48 25.76 -27.23
CA SER A 95 -5.35 27.05 -27.92
C SER A 95 -4.85 28.13 -26.97
N ASP A 96 -3.84 28.89 -27.38
CA ASP A 96 -3.25 30.02 -26.62
C ASP A 96 -4.20 31.21 -26.39
N ARG A 97 -5.46 31.08 -26.83
CA ARG A 97 -6.56 32.02 -26.56
C ARG A 97 -7.35 31.65 -25.30
N MET A 98 -7.06 30.51 -24.69
CA MET A 98 -7.70 30.00 -23.49
C MET A 98 -6.75 30.11 -22.30
N ASP A 99 -7.24 30.64 -21.19
CA ASP A 99 -6.52 30.61 -19.92
C ASP A 99 -6.79 29.28 -19.22
N VAL A 100 -5.72 28.59 -18.79
CA VAL A 100 -5.81 27.22 -18.27
C VAL A 100 -4.90 27.03 -17.06
N ARG A 101 -5.49 26.60 -15.95
CA ARG A 101 -4.79 26.19 -14.74
C ARG A 101 -4.70 24.66 -14.71
N TRP A 102 -3.47 24.16 -14.73
CA TRP A 102 -3.15 22.74 -14.56
C TRP A 102 -2.86 22.47 -13.09
N VAL A 103 -3.73 21.70 -12.42
CA VAL A 103 -3.56 21.34 -11.01
C VAL A 103 -2.93 19.96 -10.93
N ASP A 104 -1.69 19.88 -10.46
CA ASP A 104 -0.96 18.61 -10.25
C ASP A 104 -1.72 17.73 -9.24
N GLN A 105 -1.89 16.44 -9.53
CA GLN A 105 -2.53 15.48 -8.62
C GLN A 105 -1.51 14.66 -7.80
N GLY A 106 -0.21 14.86 -8.01
CA GLY A 106 0.88 14.18 -7.29
C GLY A 106 1.24 12.78 -7.82
N ASP A 107 0.47 12.24 -8.76
CA ASP A 107 0.72 10.96 -9.44
C ASP A 107 1.32 11.09 -10.85
N GLY A 108 1.56 12.33 -11.30
CA GLY A 108 1.99 12.66 -12.66
C GLY A 108 0.86 13.12 -13.59
N THR A 109 -0.40 13.02 -13.15
CA THR A 109 -1.56 13.57 -13.85
C THR A 109 -1.90 14.99 -13.36
N TYR A 110 -2.61 15.73 -14.21
CA TYR A 110 -3.02 17.11 -13.98
C TYR A 110 -4.51 17.27 -14.27
N GLU A 111 -5.25 17.88 -13.35
CA GLU A 111 -6.63 18.32 -13.62
C GLU A 111 -6.60 19.60 -14.47
N LEU A 112 -7.41 19.63 -15.52
CA LEU A 112 -7.60 20.84 -16.33
C LEU A 112 -8.69 21.73 -15.73
N GLN A 113 -8.36 22.99 -15.47
CA GLN A 113 -9.30 24.01 -15.04
C GLN A 113 -9.24 25.20 -16.02
N MET A 114 -10.37 25.52 -16.65
CA MET A 114 -10.50 26.63 -17.62
C MET A 114 -10.77 27.93 -16.85
N LEU A 115 -9.98 28.98 -17.02
CA LEU A 115 -10.22 30.26 -16.35
C LEU A 115 -11.00 31.23 -17.26
N ALA A 116 -11.93 32.00 -16.68
CA ALA A 116 -12.77 32.95 -17.41
C ALA A 116 -12.11 34.33 -17.44
N GLY A 117 -11.95 34.92 -18.63
CA GLY A 117 -11.62 36.35 -18.72
C GLY A 117 -10.70 36.86 -19.82
N ILE A 118 -10.18 36.02 -20.73
CA ILE A 118 -9.25 36.44 -21.80
C ILE A 118 -9.97 37.04 -23.02
N SER A 119 -9.34 38.05 -23.61
CA SER A 119 -9.75 38.75 -24.84
C SER A 119 -9.80 37.81 -26.04
N ILE A 120 -10.96 37.59 -26.66
CA ILE A 120 -11.06 36.78 -27.88
C ILE A 120 -10.73 37.64 -29.12
N PHE A 121 -9.99 37.09 -30.09
CA PHE A 121 -9.63 37.76 -31.36
C PHE A 121 -8.92 39.14 -31.26
N GLY A 122 -8.49 39.56 -30.06
CA GLY A 122 -7.96 40.91 -29.83
C GLY A 122 -9.05 41.98 -29.65
N THR A 123 -10.31 41.59 -29.45
CA THR A 123 -11.37 42.50 -28.97
C THR A 123 -11.36 42.54 -27.43
N ASN A 124 -11.99 43.55 -26.83
CA ASN A 124 -12.14 43.62 -25.36
C ASN A 124 -13.18 42.60 -24.81
N GLU A 125 -13.72 41.71 -25.64
CA GLU A 125 -14.71 40.72 -25.24
C GLU A 125 -14.02 39.52 -24.60
N LYS A 126 -14.52 39.12 -23.42
CA LYS A 126 -13.93 38.05 -22.63
C LYS A 126 -14.57 36.71 -22.98
N HIS A 127 -13.77 35.65 -23.12
CA HIS A 127 -14.31 34.28 -23.19
C HIS A 127 -15.10 33.98 -21.92
N GLN A 128 -16.41 33.80 -22.07
CA GLN A 128 -17.35 33.52 -21.00
C GLN A 128 -17.67 32.03 -20.98
N LEU A 129 -17.50 31.42 -19.81
CA LEU A 129 -17.84 30.02 -19.57
C LEU A 129 -19.34 29.91 -19.28
N SER A 130 -19.99 28.85 -19.76
CA SER A 130 -21.41 28.59 -19.53
C SER A 130 -21.70 28.18 -18.07
N VAL A 131 -20.67 27.69 -17.37
CA VAL A 131 -20.71 27.26 -15.96
C VAL A 131 -19.38 27.64 -15.28
N GLU A 132 -19.43 28.46 -14.23
CA GLU A 132 -18.29 28.67 -13.31
C GLU A 132 -18.52 27.80 -12.05
N ASN A 133 -17.51 27.03 -11.61
CA ASN A 133 -17.61 26.11 -10.45
C ASN A 133 -16.36 26.11 -9.55
N LEU A 134 -15.32 26.90 -9.85
CA LEU A 134 -14.14 27.04 -8.99
C LEU A 134 -14.48 27.90 -7.75
N PRO A 135 -14.00 27.53 -6.55
CA PRO A 135 -14.26 28.30 -5.32
C PRO A 135 -13.33 29.52 -5.16
N ASP A 136 -12.18 29.53 -5.83
CA ASP A 136 -11.08 30.46 -5.60
C ASP A 136 -10.81 31.42 -6.78
N ALA A 137 -11.39 31.15 -7.96
CA ALA A 137 -11.22 31.92 -9.17
C ALA A 137 -12.49 31.89 -10.03
N LYS A 138 -12.65 32.83 -10.97
CA LYS A 138 -13.67 32.71 -12.02
C LYS A 138 -13.22 31.68 -13.05
N GLY A 139 -13.83 30.50 -13.04
CA GLY A 139 -13.46 29.42 -13.95
C GLY A 139 -14.22 28.13 -13.73
N HIS A 140 -13.86 27.13 -14.54
CA HIS A 140 -14.48 25.81 -14.60
C HIS A 140 -13.44 24.70 -14.40
N ALA A 141 -13.47 24.03 -13.25
CA ALA A 141 -12.89 22.70 -13.09
C ALA A 141 -13.64 21.73 -14.01
N THR A 142 -12.93 21.19 -15.00
CA THR A 142 -13.49 20.23 -15.96
C THR A 142 -13.65 18.83 -15.35
N PHE A 143 -12.89 18.55 -14.29
CA PHE A 143 -12.60 17.23 -13.70
C PHE A 143 -11.89 16.25 -14.65
N ASP A 144 -11.53 16.65 -15.86
CA ASP A 144 -10.76 15.81 -16.78
C ASP A 144 -9.28 15.78 -16.36
N LEU A 145 -8.69 14.58 -16.32
CA LEU A 145 -7.30 14.32 -15.93
C LEU A 145 -6.42 14.10 -17.16
N TRP A 146 -5.25 14.74 -17.17
CA TRP A 146 -4.35 14.79 -18.30
C TRP A 146 -2.90 14.46 -17.93
N GLU A 147 -2.16 13.92 -18.89
CA GLU A 147 -0.70 13.77 -18.83
C GLU A 147 0.00 14.71 -19.81
N LYS A 148 1.22 15.14 -19.46
CA LYS A 148 2.14 15.89 -20.33
C LYS A 148 2.84 14.94 -21.31
N HIS A 149 3.05 15.36 -22.56
CA HIS A 149 3.90 14.61 -23.50
C HIS A 149 5.35 14.59 -22.99
N PRO A 150 6.03 13.43 -22.91
CA PRO A 150 7.32 13.32 -22.22
C PRO A 150 8.48 14.10 -22.87
N THR A 151 8.33 14.51 -24.14
CA THR A 151 9.41 15.17 -24.91
C THR A 151 8.96 16.37 -25.76
N ILE A 152 7.68 16.78 -25.69
CA ILE A 152 7.15 17.87 -26.55
C ILE A 152 6.31 18.82 -25.69
N GLU A 153 6.77 20.05 -25.54
CA GLU A 153 6.11 21.05 -24.71
C GLU A 153 4.72 21.44 -25.26
N GLY A 154 3.76 21.62 -24.36
CA GLY A 154 2.40 22.03 -24.67
C GLY A 154 1.53 20.97 -25.37
N LEU A 155 2.00 19.71 -25.50
CA LEU A 155 1.16 18.56 -25.86
C LEU A 155 0.72 17.80 -24.61
N TRP A 156 -0.57 17.46 -24.56
CA TRP A 156 -1.22 16.81 -23.44
C TRP A 156 -2.22 15.76 -23.94
N ARG A 157 -2.42 14.66 -23.20
CA ARG A 157 -3.50 13.68 -23.50
C ARG A 157 -4.42 13.51 -22.30
N ILE A 158 -5.70 13.29 -22.54
CA ILE A 158 -6.67 12.90 -21.51
C ILE A 158 -6.39 11.43 -21.15
N VAL A 159 -6.28 11.15 -19.85
CA VAL A 159 -6.16 9.78 -19.31
C VAL A 159 -7.39 9.33 -18.53
N GLY A 160 -8.29 10.26 -18.17
CA GLY A 160 -9.56 9.92 -17.55
C GLY A 160 -10.24 11.14 -16.94
N ARG A 161 -11.06 10.87 -15.93
CA ARG A 161 -11.85 11.86 -15.20
C ARG A 161 -11.74 11.61 -13.69
N LYS A 162 -11.56 12.69 -12.92
CA LYS A 162 -11.34 12.69 -11.47
C LYS A 162 -12.54 12.12 -10.69
N ASP A 163 -13.73 12.29 -11.24
CA ASP A 163 -15.02 11.74 -10.82
C ASP A 163 -15.29 10.30 -11.33
N ASP A 164 -14.56 9.82 -12.35
CA ASP A 164 -14.62 8.42 -12.83
C ASP A 164 -13.60 7.48 -12.14
N VAL A 165 -12.62 8.00 -11.39
CA VAL A 165 -11.61 7.17 -10.69
C VAL A 165 -12.26 6.37 -9.56
N LEU A 166 -12.30 5.04 -9.71
CA LEU A 166 -12.78 4.11 -8.69
C LEU A 166 -11.75 3.99 -7.57
N VAL A 167 -12.20 4.14 -6.32
CA VAL A 167 -11.39 3.93 -5.10
C VAL A 167 -11.90 2.68 -4.39
N LEU A 168 -11.01 1.72 -4.17
CA LEU A 168 -11.30 0.47 -3.44
C LEU A 168 -11.24 0.68 -1.92
N THR A 169 -11.77 -0.27 -1.15
CA THR A 169 -11.69 -0.24 0.34
C THR A 169 -10.26 -0.22 0.90
N SER A 170 -9.27 -0.65 0.12
CA SER A 170 -7.84 -0.55 0.43
C SER A 170 -7.25 0.86 0.23
N GLY A 171 -8.01 1.81 -0.31
CA GLY A 171 -7.54 3.13 -0.75
C GLY A 171 -6.94 3.13 -2.17
N GLU A 172 -6.78 1.96 -2.79
CA GLU A 172 -6.19 1.81 -4.13
C GLU A 172 -7.08 2.45 -5.22
N LYS A 173 -6.46 3.19 -6.14
CA LYS A 173 -7.14 4.00 -7.16
C LYS A 173 -7.05 3.36 -8.56
N THR A 174 -8.19 3.10 -9.18
CA THR A 174 -8.32 2.50 -10.52
C THR A 174 -8.93 3.51 -11.50
N VAL A 175 -8.30 3.70 -12.67
CA VAL A 175 -8.84 4.55 -13.76
C VAL A 175 -9.55 3.66 -14.79
N PRO A 176 -10.90 3.67 -14.90
CA PRO A 176 -11.64 2.67 -15.69
C PRO A 176 -11.40 2.70 -17.20
N ILE A 177 -11.23 3.90 -17.77
CA ILE A 177 -11.45 4.17 -19.19
C ILE A 177 -10.57 3.33 -20.14
N HIS A 178 -9.34 3.00 -19.73
CA HIS A 178 -8.43 2.16 -20.51
C HIS A 178 -8.92 0.72 -20.63
N MET A 179 -9.46 0.15 -19.54
CA MET A 179 -10.00 -1.21 -19.53
C MET A 179 -11.35 -1.27 -20.25
N GLU A 180 -12.23 -0.30 -19.98
CA GLU A 180 -13.54 -0.15 -20.65
C GLU A 180 -13.37 -0.04 -22.17
N GLY A 181 -12.50 0.87 -22.63
CA GLY A 181 -12.22 1.11 -24.04
C GLY A 181 -11.61 -0.09 -24.77
N ARG A 182 -10.73 -0.87 -24.12
CA ARG A 182 -10.17 -2.08 -24.71
C ARG A 182 -11.20 -3.20 -24.84
N ILE A 183 -12.11 -3.35 -23.86
CA ILE A 183 -13.22 -4.31 -23.93
C ILE A 183 -14.23 -3.89 -25.03
N LEU A 184 -14.52 -2.59 -25.16
CA LEU A 184 -15.37 -2.00 -26.20
C LEU A 184 -14.83 -2.16 -27.63
N TYR A 185 -13.55 -2.47 -27.82
CA TYR A 185 -13.01 -2.74 -29.16
C TYR A 185 -13.62 -4.02 -29.79
N SER A 186 -14.05 -4.96 -28.94
CA SER A 186 -14.61 -6.25 -29.34
C SER A 186 -15.90 -6.10 -30.16
N SER A 187 -16.02 -6.83 -31.27
CA SER A 187 -17.30 -6.95 -31.98
C SER A 187 -18.41 -7.58 -31.14
N MET A 188 -18.06 -8.30 -30.06
CA MET A 188 -19.02 -8.92 -29.15
C MET A 188 -19.70 -7.95 -28.18
N VAL A 189 -19.15 -6.73 -28.00
CA VAL A 189 -19.55 -5.81 -26.93
C VAL A 189 -19.87 -4.44 -27.50
N GLN A 190 -21.10 -3.95 -27.28
CA GLN A 190 -21.50 -2.59 -27.66
C GLN A 190 -21.42 -1.59 -26.50
N GLY A 191 -21.35 -2.06 -25.25
CA GLY A 191 -21.26 -1.25 -24.04
C GLY A 191 -20.39 -1.92 -22.97
N SER A 192 -19.53 -1.17 -22.28
CA SER A 192 -18.71 -1.67 -21.17
C SER A 192 -18.61 -0.63 -20.08
N LEU A 193 -18.59 -1.06 -18.82
CA LEU A 193 -18.46 -0.22 -17.65
C LEU A 193 -17.84 -0.99 -16.48
N LEU A 194 -16.71 -0.54 -15.96
CA LEU A 194 -16.17 -1.02 -14.68
C LEU A 194 -16.91 -0.36 -13.51
N PHE A 195 -17.02 -1.11 -12.41
CA PHE A 195 -17.57 -0.67 -11.13
C PHE A 195 -16.72 -1.24 -9.98
N GLY A 196 -16.94 -0.75 -8.76
CA GLY A 196 -16.17 -1.18 -7.58
C GLY A 196 -15.85 -0.07 -6.58
N GLN A 197 -16.45 1.12 -6.72
CA GLN A 197 -16.32 2.20 -5.73
C GLN A 197 -16.68 1.69 -4.33
N GLY A 198 -15.81 1.93 -3.34
CA GLY A 198 -16.01 1.45 -1.97
C GLY A 198 -16.08 -0.08 -1.83
N SER A 199 -15.61 -0.84 -2.82
CA SER A 199 -15.62 -2.30 -2.83
C SER A 199 -14.20 -2.88 -2.66
N ASN A 200 -14.09 -4.15 -2.28
CA ASN A 200 -12.79 -4.83 -2.12
C ASN A 200 -12.09 -5.15 -3.45
N GLN A 201 -12.80 -5.04 -4.57
CA GLN A 201 -12.33 -5.39 -5.92
C GLN A 201 -13.22 -4.71 -6.97
N VAL A 202 -12.69 -4.50 -8.18
CA VAL A 202 -13.49 -4.05 -9.33
C VAL A 202 -14.24 -5.21 -10.00
N GLY A 203 -15.33 -4.89 -10.70
CA GLY A 203 -15.99 -5.76 -11.65
C GLY A 203 -16.33 -5.02 -12.94
N VAL A 204 -16.83 -5.70 -13.97
CA VAL A 204 -17.24 -5.08 -15.24
C VAL A 204 -18.64 -5.52 -15.66
N ILE A 205 -19.47 -4.55 -16.07
CA ILE A 205 -20.72 -4.78 -16.77
C ILE A 205 -20.42 -4.69 -18.28
N THR A 206 -20.81 -5.72 -19.02
CA THR A 206 -20.68 -5.79 -20.48
C THR A 206 -22.06 -5.94 -21.11
N GLU A 207 -22.29 -5.19 -22.19
CA GLU A 207 -23.50 -5.21 -22.99
C GLU A 207 -23.19 -5.87 -24.33
N PRO A 208 -23.69 -7.10 -24.59
CA PRO A 208 -23.41 -7.78 -25.83
C PRO A 208 -23.99 -7.03 -27.02
N SER A 209 -23.28 -7.03 -28.15
CA SER A 209 -23.84 -6.62 -29.43
C SER A 209 -25.00 -7.54 -29.85
N ALA A 210 -25.89 -7.08 -30.74
CA ALA A 210 -27.08 -7.84 -31.15
C ALA A 210 -26.79 -9.27 -31.66
N GLU A 211 -25.69 -9.49 -32.38
CA GLU A 211 -25.26 -10.82 -32.90
C GLU A 211 -24.72 -11.77 -31.81
N HIS A 212 -24.39 -11.23 -30.64
CA HIS A 212 -23.80 -11.94 -29.51
C HIS A 212 -24.68 -11.87 -28.25
N ALA A 213 -25.96 -11.50 -28.42
CA ALA A 213 -26.95 -11.39 -27.36
C ALA A 213 -27.24 -12.74 -26.68
N ILE A 214 -27.31 -12.73 -25.33
CA ILE A 214 -27.67 -13.87 -24.49
C ILE A 214 -28.66 -13.43 -23.41
N ASP A 215 -29.45 -14.34 -22.82
CA ASP A 215 -30.07 -14.07 -21.51
C ASP A 215 -29.00 -14.32 -20.42
N PRO A 216 -28.61 -13.31 -19.62
CA PRO A 216 -27.67 -13.49 -18.52
C PRO A 216 -28.25 -14.25 -17.30
N LYS A 217 -29.33 -15.01 -17.49
CA LYS A 217 -29.89 -16.02 -16.57
C LYS A 217 -29.61 -17.46 -17.04
N ASP A 218 -29.25 -17.66 -18.31
CA ASP A 218 -28.75 -18.94 -18.80
C ASP A 218 -27.27 -19.06 -18.43
N GLU A 219 -26.98 -19.90 -17.44
CA GLU A 219 -25.61 -20.10 -16.93
C GLU A 219 -24.67 -20.69 -17.99
N THR A 220 -25.19 -21.47 -18.95
CA THR A 220 -24.40 -22.08 -20.03
C THR A 220 -24.03 -21.02 -21.06
N ALA A 221 -25.00 -20.24 -21.53
CA ALA A 221 -24.77 -19.14 -22.47
C ALA A 221 -23.88 -18.04 -21.85
N LEU A 222 -24.07 -17.76 -20.56
CA LEU A 222 -23.22 -16.83 -19.80
C LEU A 222 -21.78 -17.33 -19.67
N ALA A 223 -21.58 -18.62 -19.36
CA ALA A 223 -20.25 -19.22 -19.30
C ALA A 223 -19.56 -19.22 -20.69
N GLU A 224 -20.28 -19.53 -21.76
CA GLU A 224 -19.75 -19.43 -23.12
C GLU A 224 -19.35 -17.99 -23.50
N PHE A 225 -20.21 -17.00 -23.22
CA PHE A 225 -19.91 -15.59 -23.50
C PHE A 225 -18.70 -15.09 -22.71
N ARG A 226 -18.65 -15.40 -21.41
CA ARG A 226 -17.49 -15.11 -20.54
C ARG A 226 -16.20 -15.73 -21.08
N ASN A 227 -16.23 -16.99 -21.49
CA ASN A 227 -15.06 -17.68 -22.06
C ASN A 227 -14.60 -17.09 -23.40
N LYS A 228 -15.54 -16.72 -24.29
CA LYS A 228 -15.24 -16.08 -25.58
C LYS A 228 -14.68 -14.66 -25.41
N LEU A 229 -15.15 -13.91 -24.42
CA LEU A 229 -14.68 -12.54 -24.14
C LEU A 229 -13.37 -12.50 -23.33
N TRP A 230 -13.07 -13.54 -22.56
CA TRP A 230 -11.92 -13.59 -21.63
C TRP A 230 -10.56 -13.16 -22.22
N PRO A 231 -10.13 -13.58 -23.42
CA PRO A 231 -8.83 -13.18 -23.97
C PRO A 231 -8.66 -11.65 -24.17
N ILE A 232 -9.77 -10.93 -24.34
CA ILE A 232 -9.79 -9.46 -24.47
C ILE A 232 -9.64 -8.79 -23.09
N LEU A 233 -10.20 -9.40 -22.04
CA LEU A 233 -9.97 -8.96 -20.66
C LEU A 233 -8.57 -9.33 -20.17
N GLU A 234 -8.01 -10.46 -20.58
CA GLU A 234 -6.59 -10.77 -20.34
C GLU A 234 -5.66 -9.75 -21.01
N GLU A 235 -6.06 -9.17 -22.14
CA GLU A 235 -5.33 -8.06 -22.75
C GLU A 235 -5.49 -6.76 -21.96
N ALA A 236 -6.69 -6.43 -21.44
CA ALA A 236 -6.91 -5.28 -20.56
C ALA A 236 -6.20 -5.39 -19.20
N ASN A 237 -6.11 -6.59 -18.65
CA ASN A 237 -5.43 -6.87 -17.39
C ASN A 237 -3.90 -6.69 -17.46
N LYS A 238 -3.29 -6.61 -18.66
CA LYS A 238 -1.85 -6.33 -18.83
C LYS A 238 -1.53 -4.88 -18.46
N ASP A 239 -2.37 -3.96 -18.92
CA ASP A 239 -2.19 -2.52 -18.77
C ASP A 239 -2.73 -2.00 -17.43
N ALA A 240 -3.51 -2.84 -16.72
CA ALA A 240 -4.14 -2.53 -15.45
C ALA A 240 -3.22 -2.77 -14.23
N PRO A 241 -3.31 -1.93 -13.17
CA PRO A 241 -2.74 -2.22 -11.86
C PRO A 241 -3.21 -3.58 -11.33
N THR A 242 -2.39 -4.26 -10.53
CA THR A 242 -2.70 -5.64 -10.09
C THR A 242 -4.01 -5.75 -9.31
N PHE A 243 -4.33 -4.77 -8.46
CA PHE A 243 -5.60 -4.69 -7.72
C PHE A 243 -6.83 -4.39 -8.60
N SER A 244 -6.62 -3.90 -9.83
CA SER A 244 -7.68 -3.58 -10.80
C SER A 244 -8.00 -4.73 -11.75
N ARG A 245 -7.32 -5.88 -11.64
CA ARG A 245 -7.48 -6.98 -12.61
C ARG A 245 -8.80 -7.73 -12.45
N LEU A 246 -9.50 -7.89 -13.56
CA LEU A 246 -10.79 -8.58 -13.64
C LEU A 246 -10.60 -10.07 -13.86
N PHE A 247 -11.45 -10.90 -13.23
CA PHE A 247 -11.57 -12.33 -13.52
C PHE A 247 -12.89 -12.64 -14.26
N LYS A 248 -13.06 -13.84 -14.83
CA LYS A 248 -14.24 -14.19 -15.65
C LYS A 248 -15.55 -14.06 -14.88
N GLU A 249 -15.49 -14.34 -13.59
CA GLU A 249 -16.58 -14.33 -12.62
C GLU A 249 -17.05 -12.89 -12.33
N MET A 250 -16.15 -11.91 -12.54
CA MET A 250 -16.41 -10.48 -12.38
C MET A 250 -17.01 -9.83 -13.64
N ILE A 251 -17.16 -10.59 -14.73
CA ILE A 251 -17.87 -10.16 -15.94
C ILE A 251 -19.37 -10.35 -15.72
N LEU A 252 -20.10 -9.25 -15.61
CA LEU A 252 -21.55 -9.22 -15.56
C LEU A 252 -22.08 -8.89 -16.96
N VAL A 253 -23.08 -9.63 -17.42
CA VAL A 253 -23.73 -9.37 -18.71
C VAL A 253 -25.05 -8.65 -18.49
N SER A 254 -25.31 -7.59 -19.24
CA SER A 254 -26.54 -6.79 -19.18
C SER A 254 -27.77 -7.63 -19.55
N ASP A 255 -28.93 -7.33 -18.96
CA ASP A 255 -30.20 -7.91 -19.40
C ASP A 255 -30.66 -7.22 -20.70
N LEU A 256 -31.10 -7.98 -21.71
CA LEU A 256 -31.55 -7.43 -23.00
C LEU A 256 -32.79 -6.51 -22.85
N ALA A 257 -33.59 -6.70 -21.79
CA ALA A 257 -34.69 -5.80 -21.44
C ALA A 257 -34.23 -4.52 -20.70
N LYS A 258 -32.93 -4.40 -20.39
CA LYS A 258 -32.32 -3.28 -19.64
C LYS A 258 -30.95 -2.90 -20.23
N PRO A 259 -30.91 -2.40 -21.48
CA PRO A 259 -29.68 -1.88 -22.08
C PRO A 259 -29.05 -0.79 -21.21
N LEU A 260 -27.74 -0.56 -21.37
CA LEU A 260 -27.02 0.42 -20.56
C LEU A 260 -27.52 1.84 -20.88
N PRO A 261 -27.88 2.65 -19.87
CA PRO A 261 -28.23 4.06 -20.07
C PRO A 261 -27.16 4.82 -20.84
N ARG A 262 -27.57 5.55 -21.88
CA ARG A 262 -26.67 6.29 -22.79
C ARG A 262 -27.11 7.73 -22.96
N ALA A 263 -26.14 8.62 -23.09
CA ALA A 263 -26.36 10.01 -23.46
C ALA A 263 -26.74 10.11 -24.96
N ALA A 264 -27.24 11.28 -25.40
CA ALA A 264 -27.61 11.52 -26.80
C ALA A 264 -26.46 11.32 -27.82
N LYS A 265 -25.20 11.27 -27.36
CA LYS A 265 -24.00 10.95 -28.16
C LYS A 265 -23.70 9.43 -28.27
N GLY A 266 -24.52 8.57 -27.66
CA GLY A 266 -24.33 7.12 -27.61
C GLY A 266 -23.42 6.60 -26.49
N THR A 267 -22.69 7.48 -25.79
CA THR A 267 -21.81 7.15 -24.66
C THR A 267 -22.59 6.61 -23.46
N VAL A 268 -22.11 5.53 -22.83
CA VAL A 268 -22.69 4.94 -21.60
C VAL A 268 -22.55 5.93 -20.44
N MET A 269 -23.61 6.10 -19.64
CA MET A 269 -23.70 7.06 -18.54
C MET A 269 -23.40 6.37 -17.19
N ARG A 270 -22.18 6.52 -16.66
CA ARG A 270 -21.70 5.75 -15.49
C ARG A 270 -22.69 5.71 -14.34
N ASN A 271 -23.08 6.87 -13.81
CA ASN A 271 -23.91 6.96 -12.61
C ASN A 271 -25.32 6.37 -12.82
N ALA A 272 -25.90 6.55 -14.02
CA ALA A 272 -27.20 5.95 -14.37
C ALA A 272 -27.11 4.43 -14.54
N THR A 273 -26.03 3.92 -15.15
CA THR A 273 -25.78 2.47 -15.25
C THR A 273 -25.56 1.85 -13.86
N ILE A 274 -24.73 2.47 -13.00
CA ILE A 274 -24.50 2.01 -11.63
C ILE A 274 -25.83 1.99 -10.85
N ALA A 275 -26.61 3.08 -10.86
CA ALA A 275 -27.92 3.11 -10.20
C ALA A 275 -28.89 2.01 -10.72
N THR A 276 -28.87 1.74 -12.03
CA THR A 276 -29.70 0.68 -12.65
C THR A 276 -29.27 -0.73 -12.24
N TYR A 277 -27.97 -0.94 -12.04
CA TYR A 277 -27.39 -2.27 -11.82
C TYR A 277 -26.91 -2.55 -10.38
N ALA A 278 -26.88 -1.58 -9.47
CA ALA A 278 -26.24 -1.67 -8.14
C ALA A 278 -26.59 -2.95 -7.35
N LYS A 279 -27.89 -3.29 -7.29
CA LYS A 279 -28.39 -4.48 -6.57
C LYS A 279 -27.98 -5.80 -7.23
N ARG A 280 -27.64 -5.81 -8.52
CA ARG A 280 -27.06 -6.96 -9.23
C ARG A 280 -25.54 -6.93 -9.22
N SER A 281 -24.90 -5.76 -9.24
CA SER A 281 -23.44 -5.64 -9.39
C SER A 281 -22.68 -6.04 -8.13
N MET A 282 -23.04 -5.49 -6.97
CA MET A 282 -22.48 -5.91 -5.67
C MET A 282 -22.75 -7.40 -5.44
N HIS A 283 -24.03 -7.79 -5.50
CA HIS A 283 -24.44 -9.13 -5.14
C HIS A 283 -23.95 -10.20 -6.12
N SER A 284 -23.70 -9.88 -7.40
CA SER A 284 -23.11 -10.83 -8.36
C SER A 284 -21.59 -10.91 -8.29
N VAL A 285 -20.89 -9.85 -7.86
CA VAL A 285 -19.46 -9.97 -7.52
C VAL A 285 -19.27 -10.77 -6.23
N GLU A 286 -20.22 -10.70 -5.30
CA GLU A 286 -20.29 -11.58 -4.12
C GLU A 286 -20.81 -13.00 -4.44
N SER A 287 -21.61 -13.19 -5.50
CA SER A 287 -22.26 -14.48 -5.81
C SER A 287 -21.63 -15.29 -6.95
N SER A 288 -20.91 -14.68 -7.88
CA SER A 288 -20.08 -15.44 -8.84
C SER A 288 -18.85 -16.05 -8.16
N LEU A 289 -18.50 -15.61 -6.93
CA LEU A 289 -17.67 -16.36 -5.96
C LEU A 289 -18.39 -17.59 -5.34
N LYS A 290 -19.47 -18.08 -5.97
CA LYS A 290 -20.29 -19.22 -5.53
C LYS A 290 -20.73 -20.15 -6.67
N SER A 291 -20.51 -19.81 -7.94
CA SER A 291 -21.27 -20.38 -9.07
C SER A 291 -20.57 -21.41 -9.95
N ASP A 292 -19.24 -21.57 -9.87
CA ASP A 292 -18.54 -22.59 -10.65
C ASP A 292 -18.44 -23.92 -9.88
N VAL A 293 -18.58 -25.04 -10.60
CA VAL A 293 -18.39 -26.39 -10.05
C VAL A 293 -16.90 -26.63 -9.83
N ILE A 294 -16.41 -26.17 -8.68
CA ILE A 294 -15.04 -26.34 -8.24
C ILE A 294 -14.80 -27.82 -7.93
N ASP A 295 -13.94 -28.47 -8.73
CA ASP A 295 -13.40 -29.82 -8.48
C ASP A 295 -13.02 -29.94 -7.00
N ALA A 296 -13.66 -30.83 -6.24
CA ALA A 296 -13.28 -31.04 -4.84
C ALA A 296 -11.88 -31.69 -4.73
N PRO A 297 -11.11 -31.43 -3.65
CA PRO A 297 -9.89 -32.16 -3.38
C PRO A 297 -10.18 -33.66 -3.22
N VAL A 298 -9.35 -34.50 -3.86
CA VAL A 298 -9.52 -35.97 -3.93
C VAL A 298 -9.65 -36.61 -2.55
N ASN A 299 -9.04 -36.02 -1.53
CA ASN A 299 -9.31 -36.31 -0.13
C ASN A 299 -9.07 -35.06 0.73
N TRP A 300 -9.75 -34.99 1.87
CA TRP A 300 -9.68 -33.87 2.82
C TRP A 300 -8.62 -34.10 3.90
N THR A 301 -7.44 -34.54 3.48
CA THR A 301 -6.23 -34.58 4.32
C THR A 301 -5.31 -33.41 3.97
N THR A 302 -4.32 -33.12 4.81
CA THR A 302 -3.36 -32.04 4.53
C THR A 302 -2.66 -32.25 3.19
N SER A 303 -2.24 -33.47 2.83
CA SER A 303 -1.57 -33.72 1.55
C SER A 303 -2.51 -33.56 0.35
N GLY A 304 -3.75 -34.07 0.45
CA GLY A 304 -4.77 -33.93 -0.59
C GLY A 304 -5.12 -32.46 -0.87
N LEU A 305 -5.40 -31.68 0.18
CA LEU A 305 -5.64 -30.24 0.09
C LEU A 305 -4.39 -29.47 -0.38
N THR A 306 -3.19 -29.85 0.05
CA THR A 306 -1.95 -29.17 -0.39
C THR A 306 -1.73 -29.30 -1.89
N MET A 307 -1.82 -30.52 -2.45
CA MET A 307 -1.68 -30.75 -3.89
C MET A 307 -2.79 -30.05 -4.71
N TRP A 308 -3.99 -29.99 -4.15
CA TRP A 308 -5.14 -29.34 -4.78
C TRP A 308 -5.01 -27.81 -4.78
N LEU A 309 -4.62 -27.20 -3.64
CA LEU A 309 -4.29 -25.78 -3.56
C LEU A 309 -3.09 -25.42 -4.44
N GLN A 310 -2.11 -26.32 -4.59
CA GLN A 310 -0.98 -26.15 -5.51
C GLN A 310 -1.45 -26.08 -6.97
N LYS A 311 -2.32 -26.98 -7.43
CA LYS A 311 -2.94 -26.90 -8.78
C LYS A 311 -3.60 -25.54 -9.02
N HIS A 312 -4.36 -25.02 -8.06
CA HIS A 312 -5.00 -23.71 -8.15
C HIS A 312 -4.01 -22.54 -8.11
N ALA A 313 -2.96 -22.62 -7.29
CA ALA A 313 -1.91 -21.62 -7.20
C ALA A 313 -1.07 -21.54 -8.49
N GLU A 314 -0.73 -22.68 -9.08
CA GLU A 314 -0.02 -22.77 -10.36
C GLU A 314 -0.87 -22.23 -11.52
N GLN A 315 -2.20 -22.44 -11.50
CA GLN A 315 -3.12 -21.85 -12.48
C GLN A 315 -3.08 -20.31 -12.47
N ILE A 316 -3.23 -19.67 -11.31
CA ILE A 316 -3.20 -18.20 -11.22
C ILE A 316 -1.81 -17.61 -11.45
N ASN A 317 -0.73 -18.35 -11.14
CA ASN A 317 0.65 -17.96 -11.44
C ASN A 317 1.09 -18.35 -12.87
N LYS A 318 0.16 -18.40 -13.83
CA LYS A 318 0.42 -18.61 -15.27
C LYS A 318 1.18 -19.91 -15.60
N GLY A 319 0.96 -20.97 -14.81
CA GLY A 319 1.64 -22.26 -14.95
C GLY A 319 3.07 -22.31 -14.40
N LYS A 320 3.54 -21.27 -13.70
CA LYS A 320 4.78 -21.37 -12.92
C LYS A 320 4.54 -22.33 -11.75
N LYS A 321 5.49 -23.25 -11.52
CA LYS A 321 5.48 -24.15 -10.37
C LYS A 321 5.47 -23.37 -9.06
N VAL A 322 4.71 -23.86 -8.09
CA VAL A 322 4.61 -23.30 -6.73
C VAL A 322 5.13 -24.33 -5.73
N HIS A 323 5.97 -23.90 -4.80
CA HIS A 323 6.51 -24.75 -3.74
C HIS A 323 5.60 -24.69 -2.49
N PRO A 324 4.99 -25.81 -2.05
CA PRO A 324 3.94 -25.77 -1.02
C PRO A 324 4.36 -25.35 0.39
N GLU A 325 5.66 -25.44 0.69
CA GLU A 325 6.24 -25.12 2.00
C GLU A 325 6.85 -23.71 2.06
N THR A 326 6.93 -23.03 0.92
CA THR A 326 7.43 -21.65 0.81
C THR A 326 6.27 -20.66 0.96
N ASP A 327 6.54 -19.47 1.51
CA ASP A 327 5.55 -18.39 1.61
C ASP A 327 5.06 -18.00 0.19
N LEU A 328 3.75 -17.80 0.05
CA LEU A 328 3.13 -17.47 -1.24
C LEU A 328 3.54 -16.07 -1.71
N PHE A 329 3.61 -15.09 -0.82
CA PHE A 329 3.99 -13.72 -1.15
C PHE A 329 5.47 -13.64 -1.57
N GLU A 330 6.35 -14.47 -0.98
CA GLU A 330 7.74 -14.66 -1.48
C GLU A 330 7.77 -15.19 -2.94
N GLN A 331 6.80 -16.00 -3.33
CA GLN A 331 6.70 -16.59 -4.67
C GLN A 331 5.99 -15.68 -5.70
N GLY A 332 5.73 -14.42 -5.34
CA GLY A 332 5.10 -13.41 -6.19
C GLY A 332 3.57 -13.47 -6.21
N PHE A 333 2.96 -14.12 -5.22
CA PHE A 333 1.51 -14.03 -4.97
C PHE A 333 1.19 -12.77 -4.17
N ASP A 334 -0.08 -12.39 -4.17
CA ASP A 334 -0.58 -11.18 -3.53
C ASP A 334 -1.89 -11.43 -2.76
N SER A 335 -2.42 -10.36 -2.15
CA SER A 335 -3.70 -10.34 -1.44
C SER A 335 -4.86 -10.92 -2.26
N LEU A 336 -4.86 -10.65 -3.58
CA LEU A 336 -5.86 -11.09 -4.54
C LEU A 336 -5.76 -12.61 -4.78
N SER A 337 -4.54 -13.13 -4.87
CA SER A 337 -4.23 -14.55 -5.01
C SER A 337 -4.55 -15.36 -3.74
N ALA A 338 -4.26 -14.80 -2.56
CA ALA A 338 -4.66 -15.39 -1.28
C ALA A 338 -6.20 -15.44 -1.15
N MET A 339 -6.90 -14.39 -1.60
CA MET A 339 -8.36 -14.36 -1.68
C MET A 339 -8.91 -15.39 -2.68
N PHE A 340 -8.28 -15.56 -3.85
CA PHE A 340 -8.66 -16.61 -4.81
C PHE A 340 -8.59 -18.00 -4.18
N LEU A 341 -7.47 -18.37 -3.55
CA LEU A 341 -7.30 -19.67 -2.90
C LEU A 341 -8.33 -19.89 -1.77
N ARG A 342 -8.63 -18.84 -0.98
CA ARG A 342 -9.72 -18.88 0.02
C ARG A 342 -11.08 -19.13 -0.63
N ASN A 343 -11.39 -18.49 -1.75
CA ASN A 343 -12.66 -18.65 -2.45
C ASN A 343 -12.80 -20.05 -3.08
N GLN A 344 -11.71 -20.65 -3.57
CA GLN A 344 -11.68 -22.05 -3.99
C GLN A 344 -12.05 -22.98 -2.81
N ILE A 345 -11.40 -22.80 -1.64
CA ILE A 345 -11.70 -23.57 -0.41
C ILE A 345 -13.19 -23.46 -0.04
N ILE A 346 -13.76 -22.25 -0.09
CA ILE A 346 -15.18 -22.02 0.21
C ILE A 346 -16.09 -22.78 -0.77
N GLY A 347 -15.79 -22.79 -2.06
CA GLY A 347 -16.55 -23.55 -3.05
C GLY A 347 -16.51 -25.06 -2.79
N ALA A 348 -15.31 -25.60 -2.56
CA ALA A 348 -15.10 -27.02 -2.27
C ALA A 348 -15.72 -27.47 -0.93
N LEU A 349 -15.83 -26.58 0.08
CA LEU A 349 -16.57 -26.86 1.31
C LEU A 349 -18.09 -26.78 1.09
N ARG A 350 -18.58 -25.82 0.31
CA ARG A 350 -20.02 -25.65 0.04
C ARG A 350 -20.63 -26.84 -0.69
N SER A 351 -19.91 -27.46 -1.63
CA SER A 351 -20.37 -28.69 -2.32
C SER A 351 -20.55 -29.89 -1.38
N ARG A 352 -20.00 -29.84 -0.14
CA ARG A 352 -20.15 -30.87 0.89
C ARG A 352 -21.24 -30.60 1.92
N LEU A 353 -21.85 -29.41 1.93
CA LEU A 353 -22.90 -29.04 2.91
C LEU A 353 -24.12 -29.98 2.90
N SER A 354 -24.38 -30.68 1.80
CA SER A 354 -25.44 -31.68 1.66
C SER A 354 -25.09 -33.07 2.24
N THR A 355 -23.83 -33.30 2.61
CA THR A 355 -23.31 -34.63 2.98
C THR A 355 -22.46 -34.66 4.26
N ASP A 356 -21.96 -33.51 4.73
CA ASP A 356 -21.07 -33.41 5.89
C ASP A 356 -21.37 -32.16 6.73
N SER A 357 -21.72 -32.35 8.01
CA SER A 357 -21.98 -31.25 8.95
C SER A 357 -20.70 -30.53 9.38
N SER A 358 -19.53 -31.18 9.34
CA SER A 358 -18.23 -30.53 9.61
C SER A 358 -17.89 -29.50 8.53
N ALA A 359 -18.36 -29.66 7.29
CA ALA A 359 -18.17 -28.68 6.23
C ALA A 359 -18.85 -27.33 6.55
N LYS A 360 -19.95 -27.34 7.32
CA LYS A 360 -20.57 -26.12 7.85
C LYS A 360 -19.69 -25.47 8.93
N GLN A 361 -19.26 -26.25 9.93
CA GLN A 361 -18.35 -25.77 10.99
C GLN A 361 -17.07 -25.16 10.38
N ALA A 362 -16.52 -25.81 9.35
CA ALA A 362 -15.34 -25.32 8.67
C ALA A 362 -15.56 -24.02 7.89
N LEU A 363 -16.74 -23.83 7.28
CA LEU A 363 -17.14 -22.57 6.63
C LEU A 363 -17.36 -21.45 7.66
N ASP A 364 -18.05 -21.73 8.76
CA ASP A 364 -18.32 -20.78 9.84
C ASP A 364 -17.02 -20.34 10.54
N GLY A 365 -15.99 -21.20 10.56
CA GLY A 365 -14.65 -20.90 11.06
C GLY A 365 -13.64 -20.35 10.04
N LEU A 366 -13.98 -20.25 8.75
CA LEU A 366 -13.04 -19.84 7.69
C LEU A 366 -12.92 -18.31 7.61
N THR A 367 -12.12 -17.72 8.50
CA THR A 367 -11.91 -16.26 8.59
C THR A 367 -11.37 -15.65 7.29
N GLN A 368 -11.55 -14.33 7.11
CA GLN A 368 -11.15 -13.61 5.89
C GLN A 368 -9.62 -13.52 5.71
N ASP A 369 -8.89 -13.52 6.83
CA ASP A 369 -7.44 -13.41 6.93
C ASP A 369 -6.69 -14.75 6.83
N ILE A 370 -7.39 -15.88 6.67
CA ILE A 370 -6.81 -17.23 6.80
C ILE A 370 -5.56 -17.47 5.89
N GLY A 371 -5.51 -16.86 4.71
CA GLY A 371 -4.35 -16.93 3.80
C GLY A 371 -3.13 -16.10 4.20
N TYR A 372 -3.29 -15.09 5.08
CA TYR A 372 -2.18 -14.32 5.66
C TYR A 372 -1.70 -14.91 6.99
N VAL A 373 -2.60 -15.58 7.72
CA VAL A 373 -2.28 -16.36 8.93
C VAL A 373 -1.57 -17.66 8.56
N ASN A 374 -1.88 -18.24 7.40
CA ASN A 374 -1.32 -19.49 6.89
C ASN A 374 -0.71 -19.28 5.48
N PRO A 375 0.42 -18.57 5.35
CA PRO A 375 0.90 -18.07 4.05
C PRO A 375 1.61 -19.11 3.17
N THR A 376 1.66 -20.39 3.57
CA THR A 376 2.11 -21.50 2.71
C THR A 376 0.95 -22.44 2.41
N LEU A 377 0.95 -23.08 1.24
CA LEU A 377 -0.13 -23.99 0.83
C LEU A 377 -0.32 -25.15 1.83
N GLN A 378 0.77 -25.64 2.40
CA GLN A 378 0.75 -26.73 3.40
C GLN A 378 0.15 -26.28 4.74
N HIS A 379 0.43 -25.06 5.20
CA HIS A 379 -0.22 -24.50 6.39
C HIS A 379 -1.70 -24.21 6.14
N LEU A 380 -2.05 -23.63 4.99
CA LEU A 380 -3.44 -23.33 4.61
C LEU A 380 -4.28 -24.61 4.52
N ALA A 381 -3.75 -25.67 3.89
CA ALA A 381 -4.35 -27.00 3.90
C ALA A 381 -4.56 -27.53 5.32
N SER A 382 -3.54 -27.44 6.18
CA SER A 382 -3.61 -27.91 7.57
C SER A 382 -4.67 -27.15 8.39
N ALA A 383 -4.80 -25.84 8.21
CA ALA A 383 -5.83 -25.03 8.86
C ALA A 383 -7.24 -25.47 8.45
N VAL A 384 -7.48 -25.75 7.17
CA VAL A 384 -8.77 -26.25 6.66
C VAL A 384 -9.10 -27.64 7.20
N VAL A 385 -8.11 -28.54 7.33
CA VAL A 385 -8.31 -29.87 7.94
C VAL A 385 -8.63 -29.77 9.44
N ASN A 386 -7.96 -28.87 10.16
CA ASN A 386 -8.25 -28.62 11.57
C ASN A 386 -9.66 -28.06 11.76
N LEU A 387 -10.12 -27.17 10.88
CA LEU A 387 -11.48 -26.62 10.88
C LEU A 387 -12.58 -27.65 10.58
N LEU A 388 -12.24 -28.77 9.91
CA LEU A 388 -13.13 -29.92 9.69
C LEU A 388 -13.14 -30.94 10.84
N SER A 389 -12.31 -30.74 11.88
CA SER A 389 -12.20 -31.69 12.99
C SER A 389 -13.31 -31.46 14.04
N PRO A 390 -14.00 -32.53 14.51
CA PRO A 390 -15.06 -32.39 15.52
C PRO A 390 -14.57 -31.65 16.78
N GLY A 391 -15.30 -30.60 17.17
CA GLY A 391 -14.95 -29.78 18.35
C GLY A 391 -13.84 -28.74 18.14
N ALA A 392 -13.39 -28.49 16.90
CA ALA A 392 -12.51 -27.37 16.60
C ALA A 392 -13.12 -26.03 17.08
N PRO A 393 -12.37 -25.17 17.82
CA PRO A 393 -12.88 -23.89 18.30
C PRO A 393 -13.30 -22.96 17.16
N ASN A 394 -14.45 -22.30 17.29
CA ASN A 394 -14.90 -21.29 16.33
C ASN A 394 -13.88 -20.15 16.25
N GLY A 395 -13.22 -20.02 15.09
CA GLY A 395 -12.64 -18.76 14.62
C GLY A 395 -11.57 -18.10 15.51
N LEU A 396 -10.66 -18.85 16.15
CA LEU A 396 -9.39 -18.28 16.66
C LEU A 396 -8.35 -19.36 17.04
N CYS A 397 -7.18 -19.34 16.40
CA CYS A 397 -6.06 -20.27 16.67
C CYS A 397 -5.20 -19.88 17.89
N VAL A 398 -5.83 -19.56 19.03
CA VAL A 398 -5.13 -19.09 20.27
C VAL A 398 -4.04 -20.06 20.74
N GLY A 399 -4.28 -21.38 20.59
CA GLY A 399 -3.32 -22.42 20.98
C GLY A 399 -2.22 -22.76 19.96
N VAL A 400 -2.21 -22.12 18.78
CA VAL A 400 -1.21 -22.39 17.72
C VAL A 400 -0.07 -21.38 17.74
N SER A 401 -0.38 -20.08 17.85
CA SER A 401 0.63 -19.01 17.78
C SER A 401 1.81 -19.22 18.74
N ALA A 402 1.55 -19.51 20.03
CA ALA A 402 2.62 -19.78 21.01
C ALA A 402 3.62 -20.86 20.53
N LYS A 403 3.13 -21.96 19.96
CA LYS A 403 3.95 -23.05 19.42
C LYS A 403 4.70 -22.64 18.15
N THR A 404 4.08 -21.84 17.28
CA THR A 404 4.75 -21.28 16.10
C THR A 404 5.85 -20.30 16.49
N ILE A 405 5.65 -19.48 17.53
CA ILE A 405 6.69 -18.60 18.10
C ILE A 405 7.87 -19.43 18.63
N SER A 406 7.63 -20.46 19.46
CA SER A 406 8.73 -21.31 19.95
C SER A 406 9.42 -22.10 18.82
N ALA A 407 8.68 -22.58 17.81
CA ALA A 407 9.27 -23.22 16.64
C ALA A 407 10.16 -22.26 15.84
N MET A 408 9.70 -21.03 15.60
CA MET A 408 10.44 -19.97 14.92
C MET A 408 11.73 -19.58 15.68
N ILE A 409 11.62 -19.35 16.99
CA ILE A 409 12.76 -19.08 17.87
C ILE A 409 13.76 -20.24 17.81
N ASN A 410 13.31 -21.49 17.93
CA ASN A 410 14.21 -22.65 17.95
C ASN A 410 14.89 -22.88 16.58
N LYS A 411 14.15 -22.74 15.48
CA LYS A 411 14.69 -22.77 14.10
C LYS A 411 15.83 -21.76 13.92
N TYR A 412 15.63 -20.52 14.36
CA TYR A 412 16.59 -19.44 14.16
C TYR A 412 17.61 -19.23 15.29
N SER A 413 17.53 -19.97 16.40
CA SER A 413 18.58 -20.02 17.45
C SER A 413 19.41 -21.32 17.44
N ALA A 414 19.12 -22.27 16.57
CA ALA A 414 19.92 -23.47 16.38
C ALA A 414 21.27 -23.15 15.69
N ASN A 415 22.33 -23.88 16.05
CA ASN A 415 23.60 -23.90 15.32
C ASN A 415 24.30 -22.53 15.16
N PHE A 416 24.22 -21.63 16.15
CA PHE A 416 25.05 -20.42 16.17
C PHE A 416 26.54 -20.75 16.07
N PRO A 417 27.33 -20.00 15.26
CA PRO A 417 28.79 -20.12 15.24
C PRO A 417 29.39 -19.72 16.59
N ARG A 418 30.62 -20.18 16.86
CA ARG A 418 31.37 -19.69 18.03
C ARG A 418 31.87 -18.27 17.75
N ALA A 419 31.77 -17.39 18.74
CA ALA A 419 32.32 -16.04 18.64
C ALA A 419 33.83 -16.10 18.34
N SER A 420 34.27 -15.32 17.36
CA SER A 420 35.69 -15.14 17.04
C SER A 420 36.43 -14.52 18.23
N SER A 421 37.66 -14.98 18.49
CA SER A 421 38.56 -14.38 19.49
C SER A 421 39.18 -13.08 18.94
N GLY A 422 38.34 -12.10 18.66
CA GLY A 422 38.70 -10.80 18.14
C GLY A 422 39.48 -9.97 19.17
N ASN A 423 40.56 -9.33 18.73
CA ASN A 423 41.34 -8.42 19.55
C ASN A 423 41.78 -7.22 18.69
N THR A 424 41.08 -6.10 18.79
CA THR A 424 41.31 -4.93 17.93
C THR A 424 41.25 -3.62 18.72
N HIS A 425 42.42 -3.04 19.04
CA HIS A 425 42.50 -1.60 19.30
C HIS A 425 42.21 -0.86 17.97
N ARG A 426 41.22 0.04 17.97
CA ARG A 426 40.80 0.84 16.80
C ARG A 426 40.46 2.27 17.20
N ALA A 427 40.56 3.19 16.24
CA ALA A 427 40.49 4.63 16.46
C ALA A 427 39.07 5.19 16.74
N GLY A 428 38.01 4.40 16.56
CA GLY A 428 36.63 4.79 16.84
C GLY A 428 35.62 3.75 16.33
N PRO A 429 34.33 3.84 16.69
CA PRO A 429 33.29 2.94 16.19
C PRO A 429 33.14 2.96 14.67
N VAL A 430 33.11 1.76 14.09
CA VAL A 430 32.65 1.50 12.72
C VAL A 430 31.30 0.79 12.81
N VAL A 431 30.26 1.36 12.20
CA VAL A 431 28.86 0.96 12.39
C VAL A 431 28.25 0.43 11.10
N LEU A 432 27.51 -0.68 11.18
CA LEU A 432 26.59 -1.14 10.14
C LEU A 432 25.16 -0.76 10.54
N LEU A 433 24.53 0.16 9.81
CA LEU A 433 23.15 0.61 10.05
C LEU A 433 22.25 0.06 8.93
N THR A 434 21.22 -0.70 9.30
CA THR A 434 20.23 -1.22 8.33
C THR A 434 19.01 -0.30 8.25
N SER A 435 18.46 -0.06 7.05
CA SER A 435 17.27 0.80 6.85
C SER A 435 17.51 2.27 7.25
N SER A 436 18.65 2.82 6.84
CA SER A 436 19.04 4.21 7.09
C SER A 436 18.11 5.24 6.40
N THR A 437 17.38 4.82 5.37
CA THR A 437 16.35 5.63 4.67
C THR A 437 15.01 5.68 5.41
N GLY A 438 14.78 4.78 6.38
CA GLY A 438 13.57 4.76 7.20
C GLY A 438 13.51 5.95 8.16
N SER A 439 12.32 6.19 8.76
CA SER A 439 12.07 7.34 9.64
C SER A 439 13.13 7.48 10.76
N LEU A 440 13.19 6.52 11.68
CA LEU A 440 14.19 6.50 12.76
C LEU A 440 15.63 6.37 12.21
N GLY A 441 15.84 5.53 11.19
CA GLY A 441 17.17 5.28 10.61
C GLY A 441 17.84 6.54 10.06
N SER A 442 17.06 7.48 9.53
CA SER A 442 17.57 8.76 9.00
C SER A 442 18.17 9.63 10.10
N TYR A 443 17.50 9.73 11.25
CA TYR A 443 18.00 10.49 12.41
C TYR A 443 19.22 9.81 13.06
N ILE A 444 19.25 8.46 13.14
CA ILE A 444 20.43 7.73 13.63
C ILE A 444 21.63 7.98 12.70
N LEU A 445 21.45 7.90 11.38
CA LEU A 445 22.51 8.22 10.41
C LEU A 445 23.01 9.66 10.59
N TYR A 446 22.12 10.64 10.59
CA TYR A 446 22.46 12.06 10.75
C TYR A 446 23.28 12.32 12.03
N ASN A 447 22.85 11.75 13.16
CA ASN A 447 23.57 11.88 14.43
C ASN A 447 24.96 11.19 14.39
N MET A 448 25.07 9.99 13.81
CA MET A 448 26.36 9.31 13.64
C MET A 448 27.34 10.09 12.76
N LEU A 449 26.87 10.75 11.71
CA LEU A 449 27.73 11.54 10.82
C LEU A 449 28.30 12.77 11.53
N LYS A 450 27.51 13.41 12.41
CA LYS A 450 27.94 14.55 13.24
C LYS A 450 28.85 14.16 14.40
N ASP A 451 28.70 12.96 14.98
CA ASP A 451 29.48 12.51 16.13
C ASP A 451 30.94 12.20 15.74
N SER A 452 31.89 13.01 16.19
CA SER A 452 33.32 12.87 15.88
C SER A 452 33.96 11.59 16.41
N ARG A 453 33.31 10.86 17.33
CA ARG A 453 33.77 9.54 17.80
C ARG A 453 33.63 8.48 16.70
N VAL A 454 32.58 8.56 15.89
CA VAL A 454 32.27 7.56 14.85
C VAL A 454 33.24 7.70 13.69
N ALA A 455 33.94 6.60 13.37
CA ALA A 455 34.95 6.57 12.32
C ALA A 455 34.35 6.29 10.93
N ARG A 456 33.35 5.41 10.83
CA ARG A 456 32.64 5.08 9.58
C ARG A 456 31.24 4.51 9.84
N VAL A 457 30.31 4.78 8.93
CA VAL A 457 28.99 4.17 8.86
C VAL A 457 28.81 3.48 7.50
N TYR A 458 28.50 2.19 7.52
CA TYR A 458 27.96 1.46 6.37
C TYR A 458 26.42 1.52 6.44
N ALA A 459 25.81 2.24 5.50
CA ALA A 459 24.37 2.42 5.37
C ALA A 459 23.80 1.31 4.45
N PHE A 460 23.39 0.20 5.06
CA PHE A 460 22.96 -1.01 4.35
C PHE A 460 21.45 -1.03 4.10
N ASN A 461 21.08 -1.05 2.83
CA ASN A 461 19.68 -1.03 2.38
C ASN A 461 19.46 -2.07 1.27
N ARG A 462 18.19 -2.41 1.01
CA ARG A 462 17.81 -3.31 -0.08
C ARG A 462 17.95 -2.60 -1.43
N LYS A 463 18.42 -3.33 -2.45
CA LYS A 463 18.45 -2.88 -3.85
C LYS A 463 17.08 -2.37 -4.28
N SER A 464 17.06 -1.26 -5.02
CA SER A 464 15.84 -0.58 -5.48
C SER A 464 15.83 -0.50 -7.00
N SER A 465 14.70 -0.85 -7.62
CA SER A 465 14.50 -0.79 -9.08
C SER A 465 14.31 0.64 -9.63
N HIS A 466 14.19 1.66 -8.76
CA HIS A 466 13.73 2.99 -9.16
C HIS A 466 14.65 4.16 -8.76
N ARG A 467 15.55 3.98 -7.78
CA ARG A 467 16.46 5.03 -7.27
C ARG A 467 17.71 4.38 -6.68
N SER A 468 18.88 5.02 -6.77
CA SER A 468 20.05 4.55 -6.02
C SER A 468 19.86 4.76 -4.51
N SER A 469 20.61 4.05 -3.67
CA SER A 469 20.61 4.27 -2.22
C SER A 469 21.09 5.66 -1.80
N PHE A 470 21.93 6.32 -2.62
CA PHE A 470 22.28 7.72 -2.37
C PHE A 470 21.07 8.64 -2.57
N ASP A 471 20.37 8.51 -3.70
CA ASP A 471 19.17 9.32 -3.99
C ASP A 471 18.03 9.02 -3.01
N GLY A 472 17.89 7.74 -2.62
CA GLY A 472 16.96 7.30 -1.57
C GLY A 472 17.27 7.89 -0.20
N GLN A 473 18.56 7.97 0.19
CA GLN A 473 18.96 8.60 1.44
C GLN A 473 18.83 10.12 1.39
N LYS A 474 19.19 10.75 0.27
CA LYS A 474 19.06 12.19 0.05
C LYS A 474 17.60 12.62 0.18
N ALA A 475 16.69 11.97 -0.56
CA ALA A 475 15.26 12.24 -0.46
C ALA A 475 14.74 12.01 0.97
N ALA A 476 15.20 10.95 1.66
CA ALA A 476 14.82 10.68 3.05
C ALA A 476 15.38 11.71 4.06
N PHE A 477 16.44 12.44 3.73
CA PHE A 477 16.95 13.56 4.54
C PHE A 477 16.19 14.86 4.25
N GLU A 478 15.93 15.16 2.97
CA GLU A 478 15.16 16.34 2.52
C GLU A 478 13.74 16.33 3.12
N ASP A 479 13.06 15.19 3.05
CA ASP A 479 11.76 14.87 3.69
C ASP A 479 11.72 15.17 5.21
N LYS A 480 12.87 15.13 5.89
CA LYS A 480 12.99 15.32 7.35
C LYS A 480 13.70 16.62 7.74
N GLY A 481 13.98 17.50 6.78
CA GLY A 481 14.73 18.75 7.02
C GLY A 481 16.17 18.54 7.48
N LEU A 482 16.77 17.38 7.20
CA LEU A 482 18.14 17.03 7.60
C LEU A 482 19.15 17.53 6.55
N SER A 483 20.28 18.11 7.00
CA SER A 483 21.35 18.57 6.10
C SER A 483 21.94 17.41 5.29
N ILE A 484 21.77 17.49 3.97
CA ILE A 484 22.27 16.52 2.99
C ILE A 484 23.79 16.58 2.81
N ASP A 485 24.44 17.66 3.24
CA ASP A 485 25.89 17.89 3.08
C ASP A 485 26.73 16.78 3.74
N LEU A 486 26.21 16.23 4.85
CA LEU A 486 26.82 15.11 5.57
C LEU A 486 26.84 13.80 4.77
N LEU A 487 25.91 13.61 3.82
CA LEU A 487 25.85 12.43 2.95
C LEU A 487 26.99 12.39 1.93
N SER A 488 27.61 13.54 1.65
CA SER A 488 28.78 13.67 0.76
C SER A 488 30.12 13.39 1.46
N THR A 489 30.12 12.97 2.73
CA THR A 489 31.35 12.73 3.51
C THR A 489 31.88 11.31 3.34
N THR A 490 33.21 11.14 3.33
CA THR A 490 33.90 9.83 3.27
C THR A 490 33.69 8.95 4.52
N LYS A 491 32.85 9.41 5.46
CA LYS A 491 32.43 8.73 6.68
C LYS A 491 31.22 7.82 6.45
N VAL A 492 30.37 8.11 5.45
CA VAL A 492 29.29 7.20 5.03
C VAL A 492 29.72 6.37 3.81
N VAL A 493 29.27 5.12 3.77
CA VAL A 493 29.35 4.25 2.60
C VAL A 493 27.98 3.61 2.42
N PHE A 494 27.35 3.80 1.26
CA PHE A 494 26.06 3.21 0.95
C PHE A 494 26.26 1.79 0.41
N LEU A 495 25.55 0.82 1.00
CA LEU A 495 25.62 -0.59 0.61
C LEU A 495 24.24 -1.08 0.16
N GLU A 496 24.21 -1.77 -0.97
CA GLU A 496 23.01 -2.35 -1.56
C GLU A 496 23.11 -3.87 -1.61
N GLY A 497 22.20 -4.56 -0.92
CA GLY A 497 22.19 -6.02 -0.84
C GLY A 497 20.99 -6.57 -0.08
N ASP A 498 21.00 -7.86 0.23
CA ASP A 498 19.98 -8.53 1.03
C ASP A 498 20.64 -9.41 2.10
N ALA A 499 20.34 -9.13 3.37
CA ALA A 499 20.86 -9.89 4.50
C ALA A 499 20.35 -11.35 4.54
N ASN A 500 19.39 -11.74 3.70
CA ASN A 500 19.00 -13.15 3.53
C ASN A 500 19.90 -13.93 2.57
N ALA A 501 20.69 -13.25 1.73
CA ALA A 501 21.57 -13.85 0.73
C ALA A 501 22.99 -14.08 1.28
N ASP A 502 23.71 -15.01 0.64
CA ASP A 502 25.12 -15.28 0.95
C ASP A 502 25.96 -14.02 0.77
N SER A 503 26.87 -13.75 1.72
CA SER A 503 27.68 -12.51 1.78
C SER A 503 26.85 -11.21 1.67
N PHE A 504 25.58 -11.26 2.07
CA PHE A 504 24.59 -10.19 1.97
C PHE A 504 24.33 -9.65 0.55
N ASP A 505 24.60 -10.43 -0.51
CA ASP A 505 24.54 -9.97 -1.92
C ASP A 505 25.46 -8.75 -2.20
N LEU A 506 26.59 -8.71 -1.47
CA LEU A 506 27.70 -7.78 -1.66
C LEU A 506 28.89 -8.49 -2.36
N PRO A 507 29.74 -7.75 -3.11
CA PRO A 507 31.02 -8.27 -3.60
C PRO A 507 31.88 -8.85 -2.46
N VAL A 508 32.62 -9.93 -2.73
CA VAL A 508 33.36 -10.72 -1.72
C VAL A 508 34.38 -9.86 -0.97
N GLU A 509 35.05 -8.96 -1.69
CA GLU A 509 36.03 -8.00 -1.16
C GLU A 509 35.36 -7.01 -0.20
N LEU A 510 34.19 -6.48 -0.59
CA LEU A 510 33.44 -5.49 0.17
C LEU A 510 32.78 -6.13 1.41
N TYR A 511 32.22 -7.33 1.28
CA TYR A 511 31.75 -8.12 2.42
C TYR A 511 32.91 -8.40 3.40
N SER A 512 34.10 -8.75 2.89
CA SER A 512 35.29 -8.98 3.71
C SER A 512 35.78 -7.71 4.41
N GLU A 513 35.71 -6.54 3.75
CA GLU A 513 36.00 -5.24 4.37
C GLU A 513 35.00 -4.96 5.50
N VAL A 514 33.70 -5.05 5.23
CA VAL A 514 32.61 -4.75 6.19
C VAL A 514 32.67 -5.71 7.38
N HIS A 515 32.77 -7.03 7.15
CA HIS A 515 32.89 -8.06 8.19
C HIS A 515 34.11 -7.87 9.09
N SER A 516 35.24 -7.45 8.51
CA SER A 516 36.48 -7.22 9.25
C SER A 516 36.59 -5.85 9.91
N SER A 517 35.85 -4.84 9.46
CA SER A 517 35.94 -3.45 9.95
C SER A 517 34.85 -3.10 10.97
N VAL A 518 33.63 -3.64 10.83
CA VAL A 518 32.47 -3.33 11.69
C VAL A 518 32.72 -3.70 13.16
N THR A 519 32.18 -2.87 14.04
CA THR A 519 32.27 -2.98 15.51
C THR A 519 30.92 -2.82 16.21
N HIS A 520 29.94 -2.23 15.52
CA HIS A 520 28.59 -2.01 16.02
C HIS A 520 27.61 -2.32 14.89
N ILE A 521 26.51 -3.02 15.17
CA ILE A 521 25.40 -3.22 14.24
C ILE A 521 24.16 -2.58 14.86
N ILE A 522 23.52 -1.68 14.11
CA ILE A 522 22.24 -1.08 14.49
C ILE A 522 21.19 -1.60 13.51
N HIS A 523 20.43 -2.59 13.97
CA HIS A 523 19.41 -3.27 13.17
C HIS A 523 18.02 -2.68 13.43
N SER A 524 17.56 -1.85 12.50
CA SER A 524 16.22 -1.25 12.48
C SER A 524 15.41 -1.57 11.21
N ALA A 525 15.94 -2.37 10.29
CA ALA A 525 15.22 -2.79 9.08
C ALA A 525 14.15 -3.85 9.42
N TRP A 526 12.88 -3.44 9.38
CA TRP A 526 11.74 -4.33 9.63
C TRP A 526 10.56 -3.98 8.71
N ARG A 527 9.72 -4.95 8.35
CA ARG A 527 8.46 -4.68 7.63
C ARG A 527 7.44 -4.12 8.62
N LEU A 528 6.90 -2.92 8.38
CA LEU A 528 5.83 -2.36 9.20
C LEU A 528 4.50 -2.65 8.51
N ASP A 529 3.90 -3.80 8.86
CA ASP A 529 2.66 -4.30 8.30
C ASP A 529 1.90 -5.04 9.40
N PHE A 530 0.73 -4.55 9.76
CA PHE A 530 0.01 -4.98 10.97
C PHE A 530 -1.02 -6.09 10.70
N ASN A 531 -1.16 -6.53 9.45
CA ASN A 531 -2.18 -7.50 9.02
C ASN A 531 -1.64 -8.94 8.80
N LEU A 532 -0.34 -9.16 8.99
CA LEU A 532 0.33 -10.44 8.68
C LEU A 532 0.43 -11.38 9.88
N GLY A 533 0.43 -12.68 9.62
CA GLY A 533 0.86 -13.70 10.58
C GLY A 533 2.39 -13.76 10.73
N LEU A 534 2.87 -14.36 11.83
CA LEU A 534 4.30 -14.50 12.16
C LEU A 534 5.14 -15.08 11.01
N LEU A 535 4.59 -16.01 10.24
CA LEU A 535 5.32 -16.71 9.18
C LEU A 535 5.81 -15.76 8.07
N SER A 536 5.03 -14.74 7.70
CA SER A 536 5.46 -13.74 6.71
C SER A 536 6.45 -12.69 7.27
N PHE A 537 6.84 -12.81 8.55
CA PHE A 537 8.01 -12.13 9.12
C PHE A 537 9.26 -13.03 9.18
N GLU A 538 9.19 -14.29 8.73
CA GLU A 538 10.36 -15.17 8.70
C GLU A 538 11.58 -14.56 7.97
N PRO A 539 11.44 -13.84 6.84
CA PRO A 539 12.57 -13.14 6.21
C PRO A 539 13.22 -12.06 7.08
N ASN A 540 12.47 -11.38 7.95
CA ASN A 540 13.04 -10.40 8.89
C ASN A 540 13.79 -11.10 10.04
N ILE A 541 13.27 -12.23 10.51
CA ILE A 541 13.90 -13.07 11.53
C ILE A 541 15.18 -13.73 10.97
N ARG A 542 15.13 -14.24 9.74
CA ARG A 542 16.24 -14.83 8.99
C ARG A 542 17.34 -13.80 8.72
N ALA A 543 17.01 -12.62 8.21
CA ALA A 543 17.95 -11.51 8.06
C ALA A 543 18.61 -11.12 9.39
N THR A 544 17.85 -11.07 10.49
CA THR A 544 18.42 -10.81 11.82
C THR A 544 19.41 -11.89 12.23
N ARG A 545 19.08 -13.17 11.98
CA ARG A 545 19.97 -14.30 12.27
C ARG A 545 21.26 -14.24 11.44
N GLN A 546 21.18 -13.91 10.16
CA GLN A 546 22.37 -13.76 9.32
C GLN A 546 23.27 -12.60 9.79
N LEU A 547 22.67 -11.48 10.24
CA LEU A 547 23.41 -10.39 10.88
C LEU A 547 24.05 -10.82 12.23
N VAL A 548 23.42 -11.73 12.98
CA VAL A 548 23.98 -12.32 14.21
C VAL A 548 25.15 -13.26 13.91
N ASP A 549 25.09 -14.08 12.87
CA ASP A 549 26.19 -14.98 12.50
C ASP A 549 27.39 -14.21 11.91
N PHE A 550 27.12 -13.15 11.14
CA PHE A 550 28.11 -12.12 10.78
C PHE A 550 28.75 -11.49 12.03
N ALA A 551 27.93 -11.13 13.04
CA ALA A 551 28.42 -10.48 14.26
C ALA A 551 29.33 -11.39 15.08
N LEU A 552 28.90 -12.64 15.32
CA LEU A 552 29.68 -13.66 16.03
C LEU A 552 30.99 -13.97 15.33
N THR A 553 31.00 -14.07 13.99
CA THR A 553 32.20 -14.42 13.22
C THR A 553 33.14 -13.23 12.95
N SER A 554 32.68 -11.99 13.11
CA SER A 554 33.46 -10.76 12.84
C SER A 554 34.82 -10.73 13.54
N LYS A 555 35.80 -10.04 12.94
CA LYS A 555 37.12 -9.81 13.56
C LYS A 555 37.06 -8.93 14.84
N ALA A 556 35.95 -8.23 15.09
CA ALA A 556 35.68 -7.58 16.37
C ALA A 556 35.29 -8.58 17.48
N GLY A 557 34.86 -9.80 17.12
CA GLY A 557 34.56 -10.89 18.07
C GLY A 557 33.55 -10.51 19.15
N THR A 558 33.82 -10.93 20.38
CA THR A 558 33.03 -10.58 21.57
C THR A 558 33.08 -9.09 21.94
N GLY A 559 33.81 -8.25 21.20
CA GLY A 559 33.78 -6.80 21.30
C GLY A 559 32.69 -6.11 20.47
N LEU A 560 32.00 -6.84 19.57
CA LEU A 560 31.00 -6.27 18.67
C LEU A 560 29.65 -6.05 19.40
N LYS A 561 29.14 -4.82 19.38
CA LYS A 561 27.83 -4.47 19.95
C LYS A 561 26.70 -4.65 18.93
N PHE A 562 25.70 -5.48 19.23
CA PHE A 562 24.49 -5.62 18.42
C PHE A 562 23.33 -4.88 19.08
N ILE A 563 22.73 -3.92 18.38
CA ILE A 563 21.58 -3.14 18.84
C ILE A 563 20.41 -3.44 17.91
N PHE A 564 19.28 -3.90 18.46
CA PHE A 564 18.04 -4.13 17.71
C PHE A 564 16.94 -3.21 18.21
N THR A 565 16.23 -2.54 17.30
CA THR A 565 15.01 -1.80 17.68
C THR A 565 13.82 -2.74 17.62
N SER A 566 13.40 -3.24 18.78
CA SER A 566 12.17 -4.02 18.96
C SER A 566 10.92 -3.12 19.00
N SER A 567 9.82 -3.58 19.59
CA SER A 567 8.56 -2.83 19.66
C SER A 567 7.77 -3.12 20.94
N ILE A 568 7.12 -2.08 21.47
CA ILE A 568 6.17 -2.14 22.60
C ILE A 568 5.07 -3.21 22.44
N SER A 569 4.78 -3.64 21.20
CA SER A 569 3.80 -4.68 20.89
C SER A 569 4.13 -6.07 21.42
N VAL A 570 5.37 -6.35 21.86
CA VAL A 570 5.74 -7.66 22.45
C VAL A 570 5.07 -7.93 23.80
N ALA A 571 4.59 -6.88 24.47
CA ALA A 571 3.95 -6.95 25.79
C ALA A 571 2.42 -7.04 25.74
N ARG A 572 1.79 -7.07 24.55
CA ARG A 572 0.40 -6.62 24.41
C ARG A 572 -0.68 -7.64 24.82
N SER A 573 -0.28 -8.81 25.32
CA SER A 573 -1.13 -9.77 26.03
C SER A 573 -0.72 -9.98 27.50
N TRP A 574 0.13 -9.09 28.04
CA TRP A 574 0.36 -8.94 29.48
C TRP A 574 -0.95 -8.51 30.17
N LYS A 575 -1.23 -9.05 31.37
CA LYS A 575 -2.50 -8.78 32.07
C LYS A 575 -2.34 -7.65 33.07
N ALA A 576 -3.42 -6.92 33.32
CA ALA A 576 -3.43 -5.83 34.29
C ALA A 576 -3.21 -6.26 35.75
N SER A 577 -3.45 -7.55 36.06
CA SER A 577 -3.14 -8.20 37.34
C SER A 577 -1.64 -8.36 37.60
N ASP A 578 -0.83 -8.22 36.56
CA ASP A 578 0.58 -8.55 36.56
C ASP A 578 1.37 -7.22 36.54
N GLU A 579 2.47 -7.12 37.30
CA GLU A 579 3.21 -5.87 37.54
C GLU A 579 3.66 -5.16 36.23
N PRO A 580 3.91 -3.82 36.22
CA PRO A 580 4.30 -3.07 35.03
C PRO A 580 5.43 -3.74 34.24
N TYR A 581 5.31 -3.77 32.91
CA TYR A 581 6.09 -4.70 32.08
C TYR A 581 7.60 -4.56 32.34
N PRO A 582 8.30 -5.67 32.64
CA PRO A 582 9.67 -5.63 33.11
C PRO A 582 10.66 -5.12 32.05
N LYS A 583 11.84 -4.72 32.51
CA LYS A 583 13.00 -4.33 31.68
C LYS A 583 13.83 -5.54 31.23
N GLU A 584 13.59 -6.70 31.85
CA GLU A 584 14.15 -8.00 31.50
C GLU A 584 13.46 -8.63 30.28
N VAL A 585 14.18 -9.45 29.52
CA VAL A 585 13.57 -10.25 28.43
C VAL A 585 12.59 -11.25 29.03
N VAL A 586 11.31 -11.07 28.71
CA VAL A 586 10.23 -11.93 29.21
C VAL A 586 10.25 -13.26 28.48
N ASN A 587 10.38 -14.35 29.23
CA ASN A 587 10.46 -15.71 28.70
C ASN A 587 9.10 -16.42 28.62
N ASP A 588 8.01 -15.66 28.49
CA ASP A 588 6.67 -16.17 28.21
C ASP A 588 6.18 -15.69 26.84
N GLN A 589 6.03 -16.66 25.93
CA GLN A 589 5.56 -16.44 24.56
C GLN A 589 4.12 -15.91 24.53
N ASN A 590 3.30 -16.24 25.54
CA ASN A 590 1.90 -15.83 25.58
C ASN A 590 1.72 -14.31 25.74
N THR A 591 2.76 -13.58 26.17
CA THR A 591 2.74 -12.10 26.25
C THR A 591 2.72 -11.41 24.89
N ALA A 592 3.25 -12.08 23.86
CA ALA A 592 3.26 -11.62 22.47
C ALA A 592 2.13 -12.24 21.61
N VAL A 593 1.57 -13.39 22.00
CA VAL A 593 0.43 -14.05 21.32
C VAL A 593 -0.79 -13.13 21.37
N GLY A 594 -1.14 -12.50 20.25
CA GLY A 594 -2.11 -11.40 20.26
C GLY A 594 -3.05 -11.37 19.07
N THR A 595 -4.34 -11.64 19.31
CA THR A 595 -5.46 -11.69 18.33
C THR A 595 -5.76 -10.35 17.62
N ARG A 596 -4.95 -9.31 17.86
CA ARG A 596 -5.21 -7.91 17.51
C ARG A 596 -4.04 -7.20 16.81
N LEU A 597 -2.90 -7.86 16.59
CA LEU A 597 -1.74 -7.40 15.78
C LEU A 597 -0.80 -8.54 15.32
N GLY A 598 -1.08 -9.79 15.72
CA GLY A 598 -0.44 -11.03 15.26
C GLY A 598 1.07 -10.94 15.02
N GLY A 599 1.47 -11.22 13.79
CA GLY A 599 2.84 -11.53 13.41
C GLY A 599 3.86 -10.46 13.70
N TYR A 600 3.47 -9.17 13.73
CA TYR A 600 4.43 -8.09 13.97
C TYR A 600 4.99 -8.13 15.39
N GLY A 601 4.13 -8.29 16.40
CA GLY A 601 4.56 -8.43 17.79
C GLY A 601 5.26 -9.77 18.03
N GLU A 602 4.68 -10.85 17.51
CA GLU A 602 5.22 -12.21 17.60
C GLU A 602 6.62 -12.33 16.99
N GLY A 603 6.87 -11.69 15.83
CA GLY A 603 8.15 -11.70 15.14
C GLY A 603 9.23 -10.83 15.81
N LYS A 604 8.84 -9.70 16.41
CA LYS A 604 9.73 -8.89 17.25
C LYS A 604 10.16 -9.65 18.51
N TYR A 605 9.21 -10.25 19.21
CA TYR A 605 9.46 -11.12 20.37
C TYR A 605 10.38 -12.30 20.01
N ALA A 606 10.15 -12.94 18.86
CA ALA A 606 11.00 -14.03 18.39
C ALA A 606 12.47 -13.58 18.22
N VAL A 607 12.72 -12.36 17.73
CA VAL A 607 14.08 -11.81 17.61
C VAL A 607 14.71 -11.49 18.96
N GLU A 608 13.99 -10.92 19.93
CA GLU A 608 14.52 -10.71 21.29
C GLU A 608 15.03 -12.04 21.90
N GLN A 609 14.25 -13.10 21.74
CA GLN A 609 14.58 -14.45 22.20
C GLN A 609 15.75 -15.08 21.43
N ILE A 610 15.88 -14.84 20.12
CA ILE A 610 17.03 -15.27 19.32
C ILE A 610 18.31 -14.52 19.74
N LEU A 611 18.21 -13.21 20.00
CA LEU A 611 19.32 -12.38 20.46
C LEU A 611 19.77 -12.76 21.88
N ALA A 612 18.84 -13.04 22.80
CA ALA A 612 19.16 -13.54 24.13
C ALA A 612 19.96 -14.86 24.07
N LYS A 613 19.53 -15.82 23.24
CA LYS A 613 20.28 -17.08 23.02
C LYS A 613 21.60 -16.89 22.27
N ALA A 614 21.71 -15.87 21.40
CA ALA A 614 22.98 -15.52 20.77
C ALA A 614 24.00 -14.94 21.78
N ALA A 615 23.52 -14.27 22.82
CA ALA A 615 24.38 -13.71 23.87
C ALA A 615 25.14 -14.81 24.65
N GLU A 616 24.50 -15.96 24.89
CA GLU A 616 25.13 -17.17 25.46
C GLU A 616 26.35 -17.67 24.64
N ARG A 617 26.45 -17.28 23.36
CA ARG A 617 27.52 -17.70 22.44
C ARG A 617 28.65 -16.69 22.29
N GLY A 618 28.63 -15.62 23.10
CA GLY A 618 29.67 -14.60 23.16
C GLY A 618 29.33 -13.32 22.39
N LEU A 619 28.13 -13.21 21.79
CA LEU A 619 27.64 -11.91 21.33
C LEU A 619 27.36 -11.03 22.56
N ASN A 620 27.94 -9.83 22.63
CA ASN A 620 28.03 -9.10 23.88
C ASN A 620 26.78 -8.23 24.14
N ILE A 621 25.63 -8.89 24.31
CA ILE A 621 24.36 -8.28 24.69
C ILE A 621 24.18 -8.49 26.20
N LYS A 622 24.44 -7.45 27.00
CA LYS A 622 24.51 -7.53 28.47
C LYS A 622 23.39 -6.73 29.11
N SER A 623 22.67 -7.34 30.07
CA SER A 623 22.17 -6.73 31.32
C SER A 623 21.44 -7.78 32.19
N SER A 624 20.63 -7.30 33.15
CA SER A 624 19.48 -8.02 33.75
C SER A 624 19.73 -8.88 34.98
N LEU A 625 20.60 -8.43 35.89
CA LEU A 625 20.72 -8.99 37.25
C LEU A 625 20.86 -7.90 38.33
N THR A 626 20.56 -8.30 39.58
CA THR A 626 20.93 -7.65 40.87
C THR A 626 19.93 -6.73 41.58
N LEU A 627 18.97 -6.04 40.94
CA LEU A 627 18.14 -5.02 41.64
C LEU A 627 16.62 -5.03 41.32
N GLY A 628 15.78 -5.09 42.37
CA GLY A 628 14.31 -5.01 42.26
C GLY A 628 13.55 -4.52 43.52
N CYS A 629 12.63 -3.56 43.30
CA CYS A 629 11.42 -3.22 44.09
C CYS A 629 10.58 -2.16 43.30
N MET A 630 9.42 -1.76 43.84
CA MET A 630 8.28 -1.02 43.23
C MET A 630 7.82 0.15 44.15
N PRO A 631 6.88 1.08 43.82
CA PRO A 631 5.68 0.94 42.95
C PRO A 631 5.23 2.22 42.15
N ASP A 632 3.93 2.25 41.77
CA ASP A 632 3.02 3.40 41.52
C ASP A 632 2.57 3.71 40.06
N ALA A 633 1.33 4.24 39.92
CA ALA A 633 0.47 4.33 38.72
C ALA A 633 0.42 5.78 38.13
N ARG A 634 -0.55 6.34 37.38
CA ARG A 634 -1.71 5.87 36.55
C ARG A 634 -1.72 6.68 35.22
N ASP A 635 -2.37 6.18 34.16
CA ASP A 635 -2.86 6.87 32.93
C ASP A 635 -2.02 7.98 32.26
N LEU A 636 -1.18 7.60 31.29
CA LEU A 636 -0.17 8.49 30.67
C LEU A 636 -0.02 8.25 29.15
N VAL A 637 0.79 9.09 28.50
CA VAL A 637 1.19 9.00 27.08
C VAL A 637 2.72 9.13 26.99
N SER A 638 3.40 8.02 26.76
CA SER A 638 4.86 7.93 26.74
C SER A 638 5.54 8.18 25.38
N TRP A 639 4.87 8.93 24.49
CA TRP A 639 5.42 9.34 23.20
C TRP A 639 6.72 10.15 23.36
N ILE A 640 7.76 9.79 22.61
CA ILE A 640 9.10 10.38 22.69
C ILE A 640 9.57 10.83 21.29
N PRO A 641 10.12 12.07 21.14
CA PRO A 641 10.59 12.56 19.84
C PRO A 641 11.64 11.66 19.18
N VAL A 642 11.55 11.46 17.86
CA VAL A 642 12.37 10.47 17.12
C VAL A 642 13.87 10.83 17.08
N ASP A 643 14.20 12.12 17.14
CA ASP A 643 15.56 12.63 17.32
C ASP A 643 16.12 12.34 18.72
N THR A 644 15.25 12.40 19.74
CA THR A 644 15.55 11.98 21.12
C THR A 644 15.74 10.46 21.20
N VAL A 645 14.94 9.66 20.48
CA VAL A 645 15.13 8.20 20.34
C VAL A 645 16.46 7.89 19.64
N ALA A 646 16.78 8.57 18.54
CA ALA A 646 18.06 8.41 17.86
C ALA A 646 19.24 8.80 18.76
N SER A 647 19.10 9.87 19.56
CA SER A 647 20.12 10.30 20.54
C SER A 647 20.26 9.30 21.68
N ALA A 648 19.17 8.71 22.16
CA ALA A 648 19.18 7.64 23.17
C ALA A 648 19.92 6.39 22.67
N ILE A 649 19.66 5.98 21.43
CA ILE A 649 20.36 4.85 20.78
C ILE A 649 21.86 5.15 20.64
N MET A 650 22.23 6.39 20.28
CA MET A 650 23.63 6.85 20.20
C MET A 650 24.34 6.84 21.56
N ASP A 651 23.70 7.36 22.61
CA ASP A 651 24.24 7.36 23.98
C ASP A 651 24.46 5.93 24.48
N VAL A 652 23.49 5.02 24.28
CA VAL A 652 23.63 3.60 24.67
C VAL A 652 24.69 2.89 23.84
N ALA A 653 24.71 3.08 22.50
CA ALA A 653 25.69 2.45 21.62
C ALA A 653 27.13 2.86 21.95
N PHE A 654 27.38 4.14 22.25
CA PHE A 654 28.73 4.67 22.48
C PHE A 654 29.08 4.95 23.95
N SER A 655 28.27 4.47 24.90
CA SER A 655 28.63 4.48 26.32
C SER A 655 29.64 3.37 26.67
N ASN A 656 30.45 3.69 27.68
CA ASN A 656 31.36 2.77 28.39
C ASN A 656 30.76 2.28 29.73
N ALA A 657 29.54 2.71 30.08
CA ALA A 657 28.83 2.27 31.28
C ALA A 657 28.29 0.84 31.13
N GLU A 658 27.90 0.24 32.25
CA GLU A 658 27.33 -1.11 32.30
C GLU A 658 25.99 -1.19 31.53
N VAL A 659 25.89 -2.14 30.60
CA VAL A 659 24.99 -2.10 29.43
C VAL A 659 23.60 -2.73 29.69
N LEU A 660 22.62 -2.29 28.88
CA LEU A 660 21.25 -2.79 28.56
C LEU A 660 21.11 -4.05 27.65
N LEU A 661 20.31 -5.08 28.02
CA LEU A 661 19.88 -6.21 27.17
C LEU A 661 18.61 -5.87 26.40
N ALA A 662 17.58 -5.46 27.14
CA ALA A 662 16.44 -4.71 26.65
C ALA A 662 16.41 -3.37 27.39
N LEU A 663 15.91 -2.32 26.73
CA LEU A 663 15.84 -0.98 27.30
C LEU A 663 14.59 -0.28 26.76
N ASN A 664 13.70 0.09 27.66
CA ASN A 664 12.42 0.71 27.33
C ASN A 664 12.64 2.16 26.89
N VAL A 665 12.67 2.41 25.58
CA VAL A 665 12.78 3.76 25.01
C VAL A 665 11.39 4.39 24.89
N ALA A 666 10.88 4.80 26.04
CA ALA A 666 9.62 5.51 26.22
C ALA A 666 9.88 6.84 26.97
N HIS A 667 8.95 7.79 26.89
CA HIS A 667 9.13 9.12 27.49
C HIS A 667 9.15 9.05 29.03
N PRO A 668 10.17 9.62 29.71
CA PRO A 668 10.33 9.47 31.17
C PRO A 668 9.46 10.42 32.01
N ARG A 669 8.95 11.51 31.40
CA ARG A 669 7.97 12.44 32.00
C ARG A 669 6.71 12.52 31.15
N PRO A 670 5.99 11.40 30.95
CA PRO A 670 4.86 11.32 30.03
C PRO A 670 3.69 12.19 30.50
N ILE A 671 2.74 12.50 29.63
CA ILE A 671 1.61 13.41 29.94
C ILE A 671 0.26 12.70 29.77
N GLU A 672 -0.81 13.21 30.38
CA GLU A 672 -2.17 12.74 30.09
C GLU A 672 -2.51 12.88 28.60
N TRP A 673 -3.25 11.92 28.05
CA TRP A 673 -3.88 12.05 26.73
C TRP A 673 -4.82 13.27 26.65
N SER A 674 -5.48 13.61 27.77
CA SER A 674 -6.30 14.81 27.89
C SER A 674 -5.51 16.09 27.61
N VAL A 675 -4.24 16.16 28.06
CA VAL A 675 -3.34 17.30 27.84
C VAL A 675 -2.76 17.28 26.42
N MET A 676 -2.43 16.10 25.89
CA MET A 676 -1.96 15.95 24.50
C MET A 676 -2.98 16.50 23.50
N VAL A 677 -4.24 16.08 23.61
CA VAL A 677 -5.32 16.54 22.71
C VAL A 677 -5.58 18.04 22.86
N LYS A 678 -5.51 18.60 24.08
CA LYS A 678 -5.60 20.05 24.33
C LYS A 678 -4.45 20.82 23.66
N ASN A 679 -3.22 20.29 23.71
CA ASN A 679 -2.06 20.91 23.06
C ASN A 679 -2.22 20.94 21.53
N ILE A 680 -2.72 19.86 20.91
CA ILE A 680 -3.00 19.80 19.47
C ILE A 680 -4.15 20.73 19.07
N ALA A 681 -5.26 20.72 19.80
CA ALA A 681 -6.38 21.63 19.56
C ALA A 681 -5.98 23.11 19.71
N SER A 682 -5.14 23.42 20.70
CA SER A 682 -4.59 24.78 20.91
C SER A 682 -3.61 25.19 19.80
N ALA A 683 -2.77 24.28 19.32
CA ALA A 683 -1.88 24.53 18.18
C ALA A 683 -2.68 24.92 16.93
N LEU A 684 -3.68 24.10 16.57
CA LEU A 684 -4.62 24.35 15.45
C LEU A 684 -5.36 25.68 15.59
N ALA A 685 -5.95 25.95 16.76
CA ALA A 685 -6.68 27.20 17.01
C ALA A 685 -5.77 28.44 16.97
N SER A 686 -4.49 28.31 17.32
CA SER A 686 -3.51 29.40 17.20
C SER A 686 -2.96 29.62 15.78
N ASP A 687 -3.36 28.77 14.83
CA ASP A 687 -2.92 28.77 13.43
C ASP A 687 -4.11 28.89 12.44
N GLY A 688 -5.17 29.58 12.88
CA GLY A 688 -6.34 29.96 12.07
C GLY A 688 -7.39 28.87 11.84
N SER A 689 -7.13 27.62 12.24
CA SER A 689 -8.10 26.53 12.12
C SER A 689 -9.20 26.62 13.20
N LEU A 690 -10.39 26.07 12.91
CA LEU A 690 -11.51 26.06 13.88
C LEU A 690 -11.12 25.32 15.18
N PRO A 691 -11.49 25.83 16.37
CA PRO A 691 -11.16 25.20 17.64
C PRO A 691 -11.96 23.90 17.82
N LEU A 692 -11.26 22.76 17.74
CA LEU A 692 -11.85 21.43 17.91
C LEU A 692 -12.03 21.09 19.40
N PRO A 693 -13.25 20.88 19.90
CA PRO A 693 -13.48 20.50 21.29
C PRO A 693 -13.06 19.03 21.52
N PRO A 694 -12.32 18.70 22.61
CA PRO A 694 -12.03 17.32 22.95
C PRO A 694 -13.31 16.59 23.37
N VAL A 695 -13.56 15.43 22.77
CA VAL A 695 -14.69 14.54 23.10
C VAL A 695 -14.19 13.17 23.57
N PRO A 696 -14.96 12.42 24.39
CA PRO A 696 -14.56 11.08 24.81
C PRO A 696 -14.33 10.15 23.61
N PHE A 697 -13.31 9.29 23.67
CA PHE A 697 -12.93 8.43 22.54
C PHE A 697 -14.10 7.59 22.00
N ARG A 698 -14.91 7.00 22.89
CA ARG A 698 -16.12 6.26 22.53
C ARG A 698 -17.20 7.11 21.84
N GLU A 699 -17.29 8.40 22.15
CA GLU A 699 -18.18 9.34 21.46
C GLU A 699 -17.63 9.71 20.08
N TRP A 700 -16.31 9.87 19.96
CA TRP A 700 -15.63 10.07 18.68
C TRP A 700 -15.82 8.87 17.74
N VAL A 701 -15.65 7.63 18.22
CA VAL A 701 -15.94 6.42 17.44
C VAL A 701 -17.42 6.38 17.02
N ARG A 702 -18.38 6.63 17.94
CA ARG A 702 -19.81 6.70 17.56
C ARG A 702 -20.16 7.85 16.61
N LYS A 703 -19.31 8.89 16.48
CA LYS A 703 -19.46 9.95 15.47
C LYS A 703 -18.87 9.51 14.12
N LEU A 704 -17.76 8.78 14.14
CA LEU A 704 -17.16 8.15 12.97
C LEU A 704 -18.09 7.08 12.35
N GLU A 705 -18.77 6.28 13.18
CA GLU A 705 -19.78 5.29 12.77
C GLU A 705 -21.08 5.88 12.21
N LYS A 706 -21.28 7.20 12.35
CA LYS A 706 -22.49 7.91 11.90
C LYS A 706 -22.30 8.73 10.64
N GLN A 707 -21.10 8.69 10.03
CA GLN A 707 -20.89 9.26 8.70
C GLN A 707 -21.53 8.34 7.67
N ASP A 708 -22.30 8.91 6.72
CA ASP A 708 -23.07 8.16 5.74
C ASP A 708 -22.18 7.78 4.54
N THR A 709 -21.33 6.77 4.76
CA THR A 709 -20.23 6.39 3.87
C THR A 709 -20.71 5.92 2.50
N THR A 710 -20.85 6.85 1.57
CA THR A 710 -21.37 6.60 0.22
C THR A 710 -20.56 7.27 -0.89
N THR A 711 -19.69 8.24 -0.56
CA THR A 711 -18.94 9.03 -1.55
C THR A 711 -17.41 8.87 -1.41
N LYS A 712 -16.69 9.48 -2.36
CA LYS A 712 -15.21 9.56 -2.36
C LYS A 712 -14.71 10.65 -1.41
N GLU A 713 -15.44 11.76 -1.29
CA GLU A 713 -15.08 12.90 -0.46
C GLU A 713 -15.10 12.54 1.04
N ASP A 714 -15.98 11.61 1.47
CA ASP A 714 -16.05 11.15 2.87
C ASP A 714 -14.72 10.55 3.36
N PHE A 715 -14.02 9.80 2.51
CA PHE A 715 -12.75 9.15 2.85
C PHE A 715 -11.55 10.10 2.73
N GLU A 716 -11.57 11.03 1.78
CA GLU A 716 -10.51 12.05 1.62
C GLU A 716 -10.65 13.17 2.67
N THR A 717 -11.85 13.42 3.22
CA THR A 717 -12.09 14.38 4.32
C THR A 717 -12.08 13.76 5.72
N VAL A 718 -12.39 12.47 5.87
CA VAL A 718 -12.33 11.74 7.16
C VAL A 718 -11.52 10.44 7.06
N PRO A 719 -10.18 10.50 6.87
CA PRO A 719 -9.34 9.30 6.69
C PRO A 719 -9.41 8.26 7.82
N ALA A 720 -9.85 8.67 9.02
CA ALA A 720 -10.07 7.78 10.16
C ALA A 720 -11.07 6.65 9.88
N ILE A 721 -11.99 6.81 8.92
CA ILE A 721 -12.98 5.78 8.55
C ILE A 721 -12.28 4.49 8.07
N ALA A 722 -11.14 4.59 7.39
CA ALA A 722 -10.35 3.44 6.96
C ALA A 722 -9.79 2.59 8.12
N LEU A 723 -9.78 3.13 9.35
CA LEU A 723 -9.37 2.45 10.58
C LEU A 723 -10.55 2.19 11.54
N LEU A 724 -11.80 2.34 11.08
CA LEU A 724 -12.98 2.24 11.95
C LEU A 724 -13.05 0.89 12.70
N ASP A 725 -12.77 -0.23 12.03
CA ASP A 725 -12.77 -1.55 12.68
C ASP A 725 -11.61 -1.75 13.67
N PHE A 726 -10.51 -1.00 13.53
CA PHE A 726 -9.45 -0.94 14.53
C PHE A 726 -9.92 -0.15 15.77
N PHE A 727 -10.60 0.98 15.58
CA PHE A 727 -11.16 1.79 16.67
C PHE A 727 -12.35 1.13 17.38
N ARG A 728 -13.16 0.32 16.68
CA ARG A 728 -14.18 -0.56 17.27
C ARG A 728 -13.54 -1.58 18.21
N ARG A 729 -12.55 -2.35 17.74
CA ARG A 729 -11.85 -3.36 18.55
C ARG A 729 -11.19 -2.79 19.82
N ILE A 730 -10.75 -1.51 19.78
CA ILE A 730 -10.31 -0.79 20.98
C ILE A 730 -11.49 -0.55 21.94
N THR A 731 -12.61 -0.04 21.44
CA THR A 731 -13.83 0.20 22.22
C THR A 731 -14.38 -1.08 22.86
N ASP A 732 -14.47 -2.17 22.10
CA ASP A 732 -14.93 -3.49 22.57
C ASP A 732 -14.03 -4.06 23.67
N THR A 733 -12.73 -3.72 23.64
CA THR A 733 -11.77 -4.13 24.68
C THR A 733 -12.10 -3.49 26.02
N VAL A 734 -12.42 -2.19 26.03
CA VAL A 734 -12.78 -1.44 27.24
C VAL A 734 -14.10 -1.94 27.83
N GLU A 735 -15.06 -2.39 27.03
CA GLU A 735 -16.32 -2.97 27.55
C GLU A 735 -16.18 -4.41 28.09
N SER A 736 -15.16 -5.16 27.62
CA SER A 736 -14.91 -6.54 28.07
C SER A 736 -14.01 -6.65 29.31
N ALA A 737 -13.38 -5.56 29.73
CA ALA A 737 -12.45 -5.51 30.86
C ALA A 737 -13.02 -4.68 32.01
N ASN A 738 -13.73 -5.32 32.95
CA ASN A 738 -14.04 -4.75 34.27
C ASN A 738 -12.75 -4.70 35.13
N VAL A 739 -11.81 -3.83 34.75
CA VAL A 739 -10.43 -3.79 35.27
C VAL A 739 -10.09 -2.36 35.65
N GLU A 740 -9.59 -2.16 36.87
CA GLU A 740 -9.20 -0.85 37.38
C GLU A 740 -7.93 -0.33 36.65
N GLU A 741 -7.99 0.90 36.15
CA GLU A 741 -7.14 1.40 35.03
C GLU A 741 -5.72 1.85 35.45
N GLU A 742 -5.05 1.11 36.35
CA GLU A 742 -3.79 1.57 36.96
C GLU A 742 -2.50 1.22 36.16
N ASN A 743 -2.53 0.16 35.36
CA ASN A 743 -1.33 -0.40 34.67
C ASN A 743 -1.25 -0.09 33.15
N PHE A 744 -2.16 0.71 32.61
CA PHE A 744 -2.21 1.05 31.18
C PHE A 744 -1.89 2.53 30.89
N GLU A 745 -1.55 2.77 29.63
CA GLU A 745 -1.49 4.05 28.93
C GLU A 745 -2.64 4.12 27.89
N ALA A 746 -2.88 5.31 27.37
CA ALA A 746 -3.98 5.56 26.42
C ALA A 746 -3.99 4.57 25.24
N VAL A 747 -5.20 4.16 24.83
CA VAL A 747 -5.44 3.12 23.80
C VAL A 747 -4.98 1.70 24.25
N SER A 748 -5.04 1.42 25.55
CA SER A 748 -4.74 0.11 26.16
C SER A 748 -3.32 -0.39 25.88
N ILE A 749 -2.36 0.52 25.92
CA ILE A 749 -0.93 0.21 25.81
C ILE A 749 -0.40 -0.08 27.22
N VAL A 750 0.38 -1.14 27.42
CA VAL A 750 0.95 -1.45 28.76
C VAL A 750 1.99 -0.37 29.12
N ARG A 751 2.06 0.05 30.40
CA ARG A 751 3.04 1.04 30.87
C ARG A 751 4.42 0.42 31.09
N PHE A 752 5.49 1.13 30.69
CA PHE A 752 6.88 0.66 30.77
C PHE A 752 7.76 1.52 31.70
N THR A 753 8.78 0.89 32.30
CA THR A 753 9.72 1.55 33.24
C THR A 753 10.95 2.13 32.52
N THR A 754 11.30 3.40 32.77
CA THR A 754 12.30 4.16 31.99
C THR A 754 13.51 4.67 32.79
N ASN A 755 13.52 4.46 34.12
CA ASN A 755 14.46 5.10 35.06
C ASN A 755 15.95 4.82 34.72
N LYS A 756 16.27 3.63 34.18
CA LYS A 756 17.64 3.25 33.84
C LYS A 756 18.11 3.84 32.49
N LEU A 757 17.20 4.11 31.53
CA LEU A 757 17.53 4.84 30.30
C LEU A 757 18.06 6.24 30.62
N CYS A 758 17.41 6.92 31.57
CA CYS A 758 17.82 8.22 32.09
C CYS A 758 19.24 8.25 32.71
N SER A 759 19.85 7.09 32.99
CA SER A 759 21.22 6.99 33.53
C SER A 759 22.33 6.90 32.48
N PHE A 760 22.01 6.64 31.20
CA PHE A 760 23.03 6.54 30.13
C PHE A 760 23.36 7.89 29.49
N GLY A 761 22.45 8.86 29.53
CA GLY A 761 22.59 10.12 28.82
C GLY A 761 21.80 11.28 29.45
N LYS A 762 22.33 12.50 29.31
CA LYS A 762 21.65 13.72 29.75
C LYS A 762 20.42 14.05 28.90
N ILE A 763 20.43 13.70 27.61
CA ILE A 763 19.38 14.09 26.66
C ILE A 763 18.02 13.52 27.10
N VAL A 764 17.92 12.22 27.38
CA VAL A 764 16.64 11.61 27.79
C VAL A 764 16.25 12.01 29.22
N SER A 765 17.20 12.18 30.14
CA SER A 765 16.87 12.67 31.50
C SER A 765 16.44 14.15 31.53
N GLN A 766 16.78 14.92 30.50
CA GLN A 766 16.44 16.34 30.39
C GLN A 766 15.28 16.64 29.42
N VAL A 767 14.83 15.69 28.58
CA VAL A 767 13.74 15.92 27.61
C VAL A 767 12.45 16.43 28.26
N ASP A 768 12.01 17.62 27.86
CA ASP A 768 10.82 18.27 28.39
C ASP A 768 9.55 17.48 28.01
N SER A 769 8.56 17.49 28.91
CA SER A 769 7.25 16.89 28.65
C SER A 769 6.58 17.56 27.46
N LEU A 770 6.09 16.73 26.52
CA LEU A 770 5.50 17.17 25.26
C LEU A 770 4.45 18.28 25.45
N GLY A 771 4.68 19.42 24.79
CA GLY A 771 3.93 20.65 25.00
C GLY A 771 3.27 21.20 23.73
N VAL A 772 2.69 22.40 23.84
CA VAL A 772 2.06 23.10 22.71
C VAL A 772 3.04 23.38 21.56
N GLN A 773 4.35 23.46 21.82
CA GLN A 773 5.36 23.67 20.78
C GLN A 773 5.63 22.38 19.97
N ASP A 774 5.50 21.20 20.56
CA ASP A 774 5.55 19.91 19.85
C ASP A 774 4.33 19.75 18.95
N ALA A 775 3.15 20.03 19.50
CA ALA A 775 1.90 20.04 18.76
C ALA A 775 1.95 21.02 17.56
N ARG A 776 2.53 22.22 17.73
CA ARG A 776 2.76 23.17 16.64
C ARG A 776 3.73 22.66 15.58
N ARG A 777 4.81 21.97 15.97
CA ARG A 777 5.72 21.32 15.01
C ARG A 777 5.01 20.26 14.18
N TRP A 778 4.13 19.45 14.79
CA TRP A 778 3.35 18.46 14.06
C TRP A 778 2.32 19.09 13.12
N VAL A 779 1.55 20.09 13.58
CA VAL A 779 0.59 20.83 12.74
C VAL A 779 1.27 21.51 11.55
N ALA A 780 2.40 22.18 11.77
CA ALA A 780 3.16 22.81 10.69
C ALA A 780 3.72 21.79 9.68
N TYR A 781 4.19 20.63 10.15
CA TYR A 781 4.61 19.53 9.28
C TYR A 781 3.44 18.96 8.47
N TRP A 782 2.30 18.69 9.11
CA TRP A 782 1.10 18.15 8.45
C TRP A 782 0.58 19.08 7.34
N LYS A 783 0.51 20.40 7.59
CA LYS A 783 0.21 21.39 6.55
C LYS A 783 1.29 21.42 5.45
N GLY A 784 2.57 21.35 5.84
CA GLY A 784 3.70 21.35 4.91
C GLY A 784 3.72 20.18 3.92
N ILE A 785 3.13 19.03 4.27
CA ILE A 785 2.97 17.86 3.38
C ILE A 785 1.57 17.76 2.75
N GLY A 786 0.70 18.76 2.93
CA GLY A 786 -0.67 18.76 2.38
C GLY A 786 -1.64 17.77 3.04
N PHE A 787 -1.37 17.37 4.29
CA PHE A 787 -2.27 16.52 5.09
C PHE A 787 -3.32 17.33 5.89
N MET A 788 -3.16 18.66 5.99
CA MET A 788 -4.01 19.61 6.71
C MET A 788 -4.04 20.99 6.06
#